data_AF-A0A971AT36-F1
#
_entry.id   AF-A0A971AT36-F1
#
_cell.length_a   1.000
_cell.length_b   1.000
_cell.length_c   1.000
_cell.angle_alpha   90.00
_cell.angle_beta   90.00
_cell.angle_gamma   90.00
#
_symmetry.space_group_name_H-M   'P 1'
#
loop_
_entity.id
_entity.type
_entity.pdbx_description
1 polymer ?
#
loop_
_entity_poly.entity_id
_entity_poly.type
_entity_poly.pdbx_seq_one_letter_code
_entity_poly.pdbx_strand_id
1 'polypeptide(L)'
;AAPLVIALHAWSFNSAAASSNALNYYAMAANARGMILAAPQILGDHSASLSVQADIMRLINFLKGRYNIDSRRIYVTGISMGGGIAGTMAAKYPDVFAAAAEERGPTDLTDWYWDRTNGGLYQSQLYTEIGGSPDTKAFEFQRRSVRQMVQNLTHVPFAITHAAEDEIVPVYHGQRLYSALQFQASDESEYHEYPGVHGTDFPGDATMAGSPGGILDFLGRHALPEQPPRDIHIRNDQPSKKYYWLTIEQLLEGWADVSPHWTDVEARYDPAIGSIWVDVFDEVNVPWKTSPPWYQVRLIFDLVAMGMNTNTPYTVEVYQEESGAFSHTVVSPFGGQLVVLMEGRNDPRHFQIEITSGSSLDPYDVTLQQGAGGYTGAQDTYMNSSDPTNSAVGSAALMVVNGGTQSSLIQFDLSNLPQPMLLHAAYLYVTTAWGTGSLDVSLYRVLRPWDEGQTTHLNARTGDPWGAPGCADTTRDRLGVPVDTRRISAANTEYRFNIRELVEYWLKNPSENHGMLLKGSGSASYQLHTSEHDPAASRPKLEVIYIIGTPSPTPTRTAPPSATPTWTPTATQTATVTPTPTVTETPVFSPTPTQTPTWTPTATRTATRTPTPTWTATPTPTRNDYAIFGTVYEDLNGNHAFDAGEPRVPGVSVRLVHNSQEAARVETGAEGGYRFGDLVSGQYFVIASLPLGYTVDGSLGATLYVPPDRETNFRLRRLPTATPTSTATATVTATAEPTETRTPKPTGTETPTGTVGYPVYLPILGN
;
A
#
# COMPACT_ATOMS: atom_id res chain seq x y z
N ALA A 1 -5.75 14.53 -25.79
CA ALA A 1 -4.63 13.59 -25.52
C ALA A 1 -5.10 12.18 -25.86
N ALA A 2 -4.22 11.32 -26.37
CA ALA A 2 -4.55 9.94 -26.77
C ALA A 2 -4.07 8.94 -25.71
N PRO A 3 -4.80 7.82 -25.46
CA PRO A 3 -4.30 6.74 -24.63
C PRO A 3 -3.03 6.12 -25.20
N LEU A 4 -2.20 5.54 -24.33
CA LEU A 4 -0.98 4.82 -24.68
C LEU A 4 -1.09 3.36 -24.23
N VAL A 5 -0.78 2.42 -25.13
CA VAL A 5 -0.64 0.99 -24.81
C VAL A 5 0.81 0.58 -25.03
N ILE A 6 1.44 0.01 -24.00
CA ILE A 6 2.72 -0.70 -24.11
C ILE A 6 2.44 -2.18 -24.30
N ALA A 7 2.81 -2.73 -25.45
CA ALA A 7 2.61 -4.14 -25.79
C ALA A 7 3.93 -4.91 -25.76
N LEU A 8 4.06 -5.85 -24.81
CA LEU A 8 5.27 -6.60 -24.56
C LEU A 8 5.23 -7.95 -25.29
N HIS A 9 6.32 -8.27 -25.97
CA HIS A 9 6.40 -9.47 -26.81
C HIS A 9 6.69 -10.74 -26.00
N ALA A 10 6.32 -11.90 -26.56
CA ALA A 10 6.68 -13.21 -26.03
C ALA A 10 8.21 -13.44 -26.02
N TRP A 11 8.66 -14.49 -25.32
CA TRP A 11 10.07 -14.87 -25.26
C TRP A 11 10.65 -15.06 -26.67
N SER A 12 11.80 -14.45 -26.96
CA SER A 12 12.46 -14.58 -28.26
C SER A 12 13.95 -14.29 -28.19
N PHE A 13 14.76 -15.07 -28.93
CA PHE A 13 16.17 -14.80 -29.19
C PHE A 13 16.40 -13.73 -30.29
N ASN A 14 15.32 -13.33 -30.96
CA ASN A 14 15.30 -12.21 -31.91
C ASN A 14 14.24 -11.21 -31.44
N SER A 15 14.62 -10.33 -30.53
CA SER A 15 13.75 -9.31 -29.92
C SER A 15 13.18 -8.34 -30.96
N ALA A 16 13.91 -8.03 -32.03
CA ALA A 16 13.43 -7.20 -33.14
C ALA A 16 12.24 -7.83 -33.88
N ALA A 17 12.32 -9.12 -34.20
CA ALA A 17 11.21 -9.84 -34.80
C ALA A 17 10.02 -9.95 -33.82
N ALA A 18 10.29 -10.24 -32.54
CA ALA A 18 9.25 -10.39 -31.53
C ALA A 18 8.48 -9.10 -31.26
N SER A 19 9.18 -7.96 -31.14
CA SER A 19 8.55 -6.64 -31.03
C SER A 19 7.70 -6.30 -32.26
N SER A 20 8.16 -6.66 -33.46
CA SER A 20 7.39 -6.47 -34.70
C SER A 20 6.11 -7.33 -34.70
N ASN A 21 6.18 -8.56 -34.19
CA ASN A 21 5.01 -9.43 -34.06
C ASN A 21 4.00 -8.87 -33.04
N ALA A 22 4.46 -8.43 -31.87
CA ALA A 22 3.60 -7.79 -30.87
C ALA A 22 2.96 -6.51 -31.44
N LEU A 23 3.72 -5.68 -32.15
CA LEU A 23 3.18 -4.50 -32.83
C LEU A 23 2.05 -4.90 -33.79
N ASN A 24 2.30 -5.86 -34.68
CA ASN A 24 1.31 -6.29 -35.67
C ASN A 24 0.05 -6.90 -35.03
N TYR A 25 0.21 -7.62 -33.92
CA TYR A 25 -0.90 -8.23 -33.19
C TYR A 25 -1.89 -7.18 -32.67
N TYR A 26 -1.41 -6.10 -32.04
CA TYR A 26 -2.29 -5.08 -31.45
C TYR A 26 -2.59 -3.88 -32.37
N ALA A 27 -1.82 -3.63 -33.44
CA ALA A 27 -1.84 -2.38 -34.20
C ALA A 27 -3.22 -2.00 -34.74
N MET A 28 -3.93 -2.94 -35.38
CA MET A 28 -5.24 -2.66 -35.97
C MET A 28 -6.27 -2.28 -34.90
N ALA A 29 -6.29 -3.03 -33.80
CA ALA A 29 -7.22 -2.83 -32.70
C ALA A 29 -6.94 -1.54 -31.92
N ALA A 30 -5.66 -1.20 -31.71
CA ALA A 30 -5.24 0.05 -31.08
C ALA A 30 -5.58 1.27 -31.95
N ASN A 31 -5.29 1.19 -33.25
CA ASN A 31 -5.59 2.28 -34.19
C ASN A 31 -7.11 2.54 -34.30
N ALA A 32 -7.92 1.48 -34.32
CA ALA A 32 -9.39 1.61 -34.32
C ALA A 32 -9.94 2.32 -33.06
N ARG A 33 -9.21 2.26 -31.94
CA ARG A 33 -9.57 2.88 -30.66
C ARG A 33 -8.89 4.24 -30.42
N GLY A 34 -8.16 4.76 -31.41
CA GLY A 34 -7.42 6.02 -31.29
C GLY A 34 -6.30 5.98 -30.25
N MET A 35 -5.77 4.79 -29.96
CA MET A 35 -4.68 4.58 -29.01
C MET A 35 -3.34 4.67 -29.73
N ILE A 36 -2.34 5.24 -29.06
CA ILE A 36 -0.95 5.11 -29.46
C ILE A 36 -0.45 3.76 -28.93
N LEU A 37 0.14 2.95 -29.81
CA LEU A 37 0.71 1.65 -29.48
C LEU A 37 2.23 1.73 -29.55
N ALA A 38 2.91 1.21 -28.54
CA ALA A 38 4.36 0.99 -28.57
C ALA A 38 4.68 -0.46 -28.20
N ALA A 39 5.46 -1.12 -29.03
CA ALA A 39 5.96 -2.48 -28.79
C ALA A 39 7.49 -2.44 -28.69
N PRO A 40 8.06 -2.27 -27.48
CA PRO A 40 9.51 -2.20 -27.31
C PRO A 40 10.19 -3.52 -27.65
N GLN A 41 11.44 -3.45 -28.10
CA GLN A 41 12.37 -4.57 -28.03
C GLN A 41 12.83 -4.70 -26.58
N ILE A 42 12.59 -5.85 -25.97
CA ILE A 42 13.17 -6.18 -24.67
C ILE A 42 14.63 -6.59 -24.94
N LEU A 43 15.58 -5.83 -24.40
CA LEU A 43 17.02 -6.02 -24.63
C LEU A 43 17.68 -6.58 -23.37
N GLY A 44 18.64 -7.49 -23.57
CA GLY A 44 19.37 -8.13 -22.46
C GLY A 44 18.56 -9.27 -21.86
N ASP A 45 17.93 -9.01 -20.73
CA ASP A 45 17.17 -9.99 -19.95
C ASP A 45 15.81 -10.28 -20.61
N HIS A 46 15.32 -11.51 -20.47
CA HIS A 46 14.03 -11.94 -21.00
C HIS A 46 12.90 -11.78 -19.98
N SER A 47 13.22 -11.61 -18.70
CA SER A 47 12.25 -11.47 -17.61
C SER A 47 12.05 -10.00 -17.19
N ALA A 48 11.17 -9.76 -16.22
CA ALA A 48 10.90 -8.42 -15.67
C ALA A 48 12.03 -7.91 -14.75
N SER A 49 13.29 -8.01 -15.16
CA SER A 49 14.42 -7.50 -14.40
C SER A 49 14.36 -5.98 -14.23
N LEU A 50 15.13 -5.43 -13.29
CA LEU A 50 15.14 -3.99 -13.04
C LEU A 50 15.53 -3.17 -14.27
N SER A 51 16.43 -3.67 -15.11
CA SER A 51 16.84 -3.02 -16.35
C SER A 51 15.70 -2.98 -17.36
N VAL A 52 14.99 -4.10 -17.55
CA VAL A 52 13.80 -4.17 -18.42
C VAL A 52 12.70 -3.23 -17.93
N GLN A 53 12.44 -3.20 -16.61
CA GLN A 53 11.49 -2.26 -16.01
C GLN A 53 11.88 -0.80 -16.29
N ALA A 54 13.16 -0.45 -16.10
CA ALA A 54 13.66 0.89 -16.35
C ALA A 54 13.53 1.28 -17.83
N ASP A 55 13.77 0.37 -18.76
CA ASP A 55 13.64 0.60 -20.21
C ASP A 55 12.21 0.91 -20.62
N ILE A 56 11.24 0.16 -20.09
CA ILE A 56 9.82 0.42 -20.34
C ILE A 56 9.41 1.79 -19.80
N MET A 57 9.83 2.15 -18.58
CA MET A 57 9.54 3.46 -18.01
C MET A 57 10.22 4.62 -18.77
N ARG A 58 11.45 4.42 -19.25
CA ARG A 58 12.15 5.38 -20.12
C ARG A 58 11.40 5.58 -21.43
N LEU A 59 10.88 4.51 -22.04
CA LEU A 59 10.06 4.60 -23.24
C LEU A 59 8.77 5.37 -22.99
N ILE A 60 8.03 5.07 -21.93
CA ILE A 60 6.80 5.80 -21.57
C ILE A 60 7.08 7.30 -21.44
N ASN A 61 8.13 7.68 -20.70
CA ASN A 61 8.51 9.08 -20.52
C ASN A 61 8.94 9.75 -21.83
N PHE A 62 9.70 9.04 -22.67
CA PHE A 62 10.07 9.51 -24.00
C PHE A 62 8.82 9.80 -24.87
N LEU A 63 7.84 8.88 -24.87
CA LEU A 63 6.61 9.04 -25.64
C LEU A 63 5.75 10.19 -25.11
N LYS A 64 5.63 10.35 -23.78
CA LYS A 64 4.94 11.49 -23.16
C LYS A 64 5.56 12.84 -23.53
N GLY A 65 6.89 12.90 -23.65
CA GLY A 65 7.59 14.11 -24.09
C GLY A 65 7.44 14.42 -25.59
N ARG A 66 7.06 13.43 -26.40
CA ARG A 66 7.04 13.54 -27.87
C ARG A 66 5.65 13.60 -28.50
N TYR A 67 4.67 12.99 -27.86
CA TYR A 67 3.29 12.87 -28.32
C TYR A 67 2.32 13.40 -27.26
N ASN A 68 1.11 13.79 -27.68
CA ASN A 68 0.05 14.26 -26.78
C ASN A 68 -0.62 13.07 -26.05
N ILE A 69 0.13 12.39 -25.18
CA ILE A 69 -0.32 11.22 -24.40
C ILE A 69 -1.20 11.65 -23.23
N ASP A 70 -2.32 10.96 -23.06
CA ASP A 70 -3.15 11.08 -21.87
C ASP A 70 -2.51 10.29 -20.72
N SER A 71 -1.93 11.01 -19.75
CA SER A 71 -1.21 10.39 -18.64
C SER A 71 -2.11 9.59 -17.70
N ARG A 72 -3.43 9.76 -17.78
CA ARG A 72 -4.42 8.98 -17.01
C ARG A 72 -4.84 7.70 -17.73
N ARG A 73 -4.41 7.50 -18.98
CA ARG A 73 -4.79 6.36 -19.82
C ARG A 73 -3.55 5.75 -20.48
N ILE A 74 -2.63 5.30 -19.61
CA ILE A 74 -1.48 4.50 -19.99
C ILE A 74 -1.76 3.06 -19.57
N TYR A 75 -1.55 2.11 -20.46
CA TYR A 75 -1.87 0.70 -20.27
C TYR A 75 -0.67 -0.18 -20.60
N VAL A 76 -0.62 -1.38 -20.04
CA VAL A 76 0.38 -2.39 -20.37
C VAL A 76 -0.30 -3.74 -20.65
N THR A 77 0.13 -4.40 -21.72
CA THR A 77 -0.29 -5.76 -22.06
C THR A 77 0.88 -6.56 -22.63
N GLY A 78 0.75 -7.87 -22.70
CA GLY A 78 1.68 -8.72 -23.42
C GLY A 78 1.28 -10.18 -23.41
N ILE A 79 1.93 -10.96 -24.28
CA ILE A 79 1.68 -12.39 -24.47
C ILE A 79 2.86 -13.20 -23.92
N SER A 80 2.57 -14.35 -23.30
CA SER A 80 3.58 -15.29 -22.80
C SER A 80 4.50 -14.57 -21.82
N MET A 81 5.83 -14.66 -21.97
CA MET A 81 6.76 -13.88 -21.14
C MET A 81 6.42 -12.38 -21.10
N GLY A 82 5.95 -11.79 -22.20
CA GLY A 82 5.47 -10.41 -22.23
C GLY A 82 4.28 -10.16 -21.31
N GLY A 83 3.39 -11.13 -21.14
CA GLY A 83 2.27 -11.06 -20.19
C GLY A 83 2.75 -11.10 -18.73
N GLY A 84 3.70 -11.99 -18.41
CA GLY A 84 4.33 -12.03 -17.09
C GLY A 84 5.04 -10.72 -16.74
N ILE A 85 5.71 -10.10 -17.73
CA ILE A 85 6.32 -8.77 -17.57
C ILE A 85 5.24 -7.69 -17.43
N ALA A 86 4.18 -7.72 -18.22
CA ALA A 86 3.09 -6.75 -18.15
C ALA A 86 2.44 -6.74 -16.76
N GLY A 87 2.12 -7.92 -16.22
CA GLY A 87 1.60 -8.04 -14.86
C GLY A 87 2.59 -7.53 -13.81
N THR A 88 3.88 -7.84 -13.96
CA THR A 88 4.91 -7.35 -13.04
C THR A 88 5.06 -5.82 -13.12
N MET A 89 5.02 -5.23 -14.32
CA MET A 89 5.07 -3.79 -14.51
C MET A 89 3.88 -3.10 -13.85
N ALA A 90 2.67 -3.66 -13.99
CA ALA A 90 1.48 -3.14 -13.33
C ALA A 90 1.62 -3.14 -11.81
N ALA A 91 2.10 -4.23 -11.22
CA ALA A 91 2.31 -4.33 -9.77
C ALA A 91 3.47 -3.45 -9.27
N LYS A 92 4.51 -3.26 -10.08
CA LYS A 92 5.64 -2.39 -9.73
C LYS A 92 5.30 -0.90 -9.86
N TYR A 93 4.41 -0.52 -10.77
CA TYR A 93 4.08 0.88 -11.07
C TYR A 93 2.55 1.08 -11.10
N PRO A 94 1.85 0.79 -9.99
CA PRO A 94 0.38 0.80 -9.97
C PRO A 94 -0.20 2.21 -10.15
N ASP A 95 0.58 3.25 -9.89
CA ASP A 95 0.24 4.66 -10.08
C ASP A 95 0.51 5.19 -11.49
N VAL A 96 1.07 4.37 -12.38
CA VAL A 96 1.34 4.70 -13.79
C VAL A 96 0.31 4.09 -14.73
N PHE A 97 -0.09 2.85 -14.47
CA PHE A 97 -0.95 2.09 -15.36
C PHE A 97 -2.42 2.17 -14.93
N ALA A 98 -3.26 2.67 -15.83
CA ALA A 98 -4.71 2.78 -15.60
C ALA A 98 -5.43 1.43 -15.66
N ALA A 99 -4.85 0.46 -16.35
CA ALA A 99 -5.26 -0.94 -16.40
C ALA A 99 -4.13 -1.77 -17.01
N ALA A 100 -4.13 -3.06 -16.73
CA ALA A 100 -3.18 -4.00 -17.28
C ALA A 100 -3.84 -5.30 -17.75
N ALA A 101 -3.14 -5.98 -18.64
CA ALA A 101 -3.55 -7.26 -19.17
C ALA A 101 -2.38 -8.23 -19.24
N GLU A 102 -2.63 -9.45 -18.81
CA GLU A 102 -1.69 -10.56 -18.88
C GLU A 102 -2.29 -11.66 -19.75
N GLU A 103 -1.63 -11.99 -20.86
CA GLU A 103 -2.10 -13.04 -21.77
C GLU A 103 -1.14 -14.23 -21.71
N ARG A 104 -1.61 -15.35 -21.13
CA ARG A 104 -0.96 -16.68 -21.11
C ARG A 104 0.52 -16.67 -20.69
N GLY A 105 0.85 -15.83 -19.73
CA GLY A 105 2.20 -15.53 -19.26
C GLY A 105 2.55 -16.18 -17.92
N PRO A 106 3.86 -16.39 -17.66
CA PRO A 106 4.31 -16.95 -16.40
C PRO A 106 4.12 -15.92 -15.28
N THR A 107 3.12 -16.13 -14.42
CA THR A 107 2.78 -15.22 -13.32
C THR A 107 3.65 -15.40 -12.07
N ASP A 108 4.37 -16.53 -11.99
CA ASP A 108 5.37 -16.84 -10.98
C ASP A 108 6.55 -17.58 -11.62
N LEU A 109 7.73 -16.96 -11.62
CA LEU A 109 8.91 -17.52 -12.27
C LEU A 109 9.51 -18.69 -11.50
N THR A 110 9.24 -18.84 -10.20
CA THR A 110 9.69 -20.02 -9.44
C THR A 110 8.91 -21.24 -9.89
N ASP A 111 7.58 -21.13 -9.90
CA ASP A 111 6.69 -22.18 -10.42
C ASP A 111 7.06 -22.52 -11.87
N TRP A 112 7.21 -21.50 -12.74
CA TRP A 112 7.52 -21.72 -14.15
C TRP A 112 8.89 -22.36 -14.36
N TYR A 113 9.92 -21.97 -13.59
CA TYR A 113 11.25 -22.58 -13.65
C TYR A 113 11.21 -24.09 -13.41
N TRP A 114 10.37 -24.55 -12.48
CA TRP A 114 10.23 -25.98 -12.16
C TRP A 114 9.31 -26.72 -13.12
N ASP A 115 8.30 -26.05 -13.67
CA ASP A 115 7.49 -26.62 -14.75
C ASP A 115 8.32 -26.92 -16.01
N ARG A 116 9.42 -26.17 -16.21
CA ARG A 116 10.33 -26.36 -17.34
C ARG A 116 11.45 -27.37 -17.06
N THR A 117 11.33 -28.21 -16.02
CA THR A 117 12.33 -29.24 -15.66
C THR A 117 12.63 -30.27 -16.75
N ASN A 118 11.65 -30.58 -17.61
CA ASN A 118 11.83 -31.45 -18.79
C ASN A 118 12.03 -30.65 -20.10
N GLY A 119 12.06 -29.32 -20.02
CA GLY A 119 11.88 -28.41 -21.15
C GLY A 119 13.01 -27.39 -21.33
N GLY A 120 14.16 -27.84 -21.84
CA GLY A 120 15.06 -27.04 -22.70
C GLY A 120 15.43 -25.61 -22.27
N LEU A 121 15.77 -24.80 -23.27
CA LEU A 121 16.47 -23.50 -23.20
C LEU A 121 15.93 -22.49 -22.17
N TYR A 122 14.64 -22.50 -21.80
CA TYR A 122 14.06 -21.50 -20.89
C TYR A 122 14.64 -21.57 -19.48
N GLN A 123 14.70 -22.77 -18.91
CA GLN A 123 15.21 -22.97 -17.54
C GLN A 123 16.69 -22.58 -17.46
N SER A 124 17.50 -22.98 -18.43
CA SER A 124 18.94 -22.65 -18.48
C SER A 124 19.21 -21.17 -18.75
N GLN A 125 18.36 -20.52 -19.55
CA GLN A 125 18.42 -19.07 -19.77
C GLN A 125 18.06 -18.31 -18.48
N LEU A 126 16.97 -18.66 -17.81
CA LEU A 126 16.60 -18.05 -16.51
C LEU A 126 17.70 -18.25 -15.46
N TYR A 127 18.29 -19.45 -15.40
CA TYR A 127 19.43 -19.72 -14.51
C TYR A 127 20.62 -18.81 -14.82
N THR A 128 20.93 -18.61 -16.11
CA THR A 128 22.05 -17.78 -16.55
C THR A 128 21.78 -16.29 -16.29
N GLU A 129 20.58 -15.83 -16.61
CA GLU A 129 20.12 -14.45 -16.46
C GLU A 129 20.07 -14.02 -14.98
N ILE A 130 19.48 -14.85 -14.13
CA ILE A 130 19.34 -14.58 -12.70
C ILE A 130 20.63 -14.92 -11.92
N GLY A 131 21.50 -15.76 -12.50
CA GLY A 131 22.75 -16.20 -11.87
C GLY A 131 22.55 -17.26 -10.79
N GLY A 132 21.52 -18.10 -10.92
CA GLY A 132 21.22 -19.21 -10.00
C GLY A 132 19.81 -19.78 -10.14
N SER A 133 19.53 -20.83 -9.36
CA SER A 133 18.19 -21.43 -9.25
C SER A 133 17.29 -20.64 -8.28
N PRO A 134 15.96 -20.89 -8.27
CA PRO A 134 15.06 -20.33 -7.26
C PRO A 134 15.53 -20.59 -5.82
N ASP A 135 16.18 -21.72 -5.54
CA ASP A 135 16.68 -22.04 -4.19
C ASP A 135 17.83 -21.14 -3.74
N THR A 136 18.64 -20.65 -4.69
CA THR A 136 19.84 -19.83 -4.41
C THR A 136 19.62 -18.34 -4.65
N LYS A 137 18.61 -18.00 -5.44
CA LYS A 137 18.28 -16.63 -5.88
C LYS A 137 16.79 -16.33 -5.72
N ALA A 138 16.17 -16.85 -4.66
CA ALA A 138 14.72 -16.76 -4.42
C ALA A 138 14.15 -15.35 -4.61
N PHE A 139 14.78 -14.33 -4.02
CA PHE A 139 14.32 -12.95 -4.13
C PHE A 139 14.29 -12.44 -5.58
N GLU A 140 15.29 -12.80 -6.39
CA GLU A 140 15.37 -12.37 -7.79
C GLU A 140 14.27 -13.04 -8.64
N PHE A 141 13.90 -14.28 -8.35
CA PHE A 141 12.72 -14.91 -8.97
C PHE A 141 11.41 -14.24 -8.50
N GLN A 142 11.30 -13.97 -7.20
CA GLN A 142 10.10 -13.37 -6.61
C GLN A 142 9.82 -11.97 -7.14
N ARG A 143 10.84 -11.10 -7.19
CA ARG A 143 10.66 -9.70 -7.61
C ARG A 143 10.28 -9.51 -9.08
N ARG A 144 10.44 -10.55 -9.89
CA ARG A 144 10.08 -10.64 -11.31
C ARG A 144 8.75 -11.35 -11.55
N SER A 145 8.00 -11.63 -10.49
CA SER A 145 6.77 -12.42 -10.49
C SER A 145 5.62 -11.60 -9.94
N VAL A 146 4.62 -11.30 -10.77
CA VAL A 146 3.43 -10.53 -10.36
C VAL A 146 2.69 -11.16 -9.17
N ARG A 147 2.65 -12.50 -9.08
CA ARG A 147 2.01 -13.21 -7.96
C ARG A 147 2.63 -12.93 -6.59
N GLN A 148 3.83 -12.37 -6.54
CA GLN A 148 4.51 -12.01 -5.28
C GLN A 148 4.17 -10.58 -4.81
N MET A 149 3.44 -9.81 -5.61
CA MET A 149 3.09 -8.40 -5.38
C MET A 149 1.62 -8.10 -5.70
N VAL A 150 0.73 -9.07 -5.53
CA VAL A 150 -0.68 -8.95 -5.93
C VAL A 150 -1.39 -7.84 -5.15
N GLN A 151 -1.00 -7.60 -3.90
CA GLN A 151 -1.50 -6.47 -3.10
C GLN A 151 -1.27 -5.11 -3.78
N ASN A 152 -0.20 -4.95 -4.57
CA ASN A 152 0.06 -3.70 -5.27
C ASN A 152 -0.99 -3.41 -6.35
N LEU A 153 -1.75 -4.43 -6.77
CA LEU A 153 -2.77 -4.36 -7.82
C LEU A 153 -4.18 -4.06 -7.28
N THR A 154 -4.37 -3.80 -5.97
CA THR A 154 -5.69 -3.51 -5.39
C THR A 154 -6.47 -2.46 -6.18
N HIS A 155 -5.79 -1.40 -6.66
CA HIS A 155 -6.39 -0.29 -7.41
C HIS A 155 -6.10 -0.30 -8.91
N VAL A 156 -5.58 -1.41 -9.46
CA VAL A 156 -5.26 -1.54 -10.89
C VAL A 156 -6.21 -2.55 -11.54
N PRO A 157 -7.15 -2.11 -12.40
CA PRO A 157 -7.98 -3.02 -13.18
C PRO A 157 -7.12 -3.99 -13.99
N PHE A 158 -7.40 -5.29 -13.87
CA PHE A 158 -6.51 -6.34 -14.37
C PHE A 158 -7.24 -7.45 -15.11
N ALA A 159 -6.91 -7.67 -16.38
CA ALA A 159 -7.47 -8.77 -17.17
C ALA A 159 -6.45 -9.90 -17.38
N ILE A 160 -6.91 -11.13 -17.30
CA ILE A 160 -6.11 -12.35 -17.52
C ILE A 160 -6.79 -13.17 -18.60
N THR A 161 -6.03 -13.60 -19.61
CA THR A 161 -6.50 -14.58 -20.60
C THR A 161 -5.55 -15.77 -20.64
N HIS A 162 -6.09 -16.99 -20.67
CA HIS A 162 -5.24 -18.20 -20.66
C HIS A 162 -5.87 -19.34 -21.46
N ALA A 163 -5.06 -19.99 -22.30
CA ALA A 163 -5.48 -21.17 -23.06
C ALA A 163 -5.50 -22.41 -22.16
N ALA A 164 -6.59 -23.20 -22.20
CA ALA A 164 -6.86 -24.28 -21.26
C ALA A 164 -5.88 -25.47 -21.38
N GLU A 165 -5.34 -25.71 -22.58
CA GLU A 165 -4.37 -26.77 -22.87
C GLU A 165 -2.94 -26.23 -23.06
N ASP A 166 -2.62 -25.09 -22.43
CA ASP A 166 -1.28 -24.50 -22.51
C ASP A 166 -0.22 -25.36 -21.80
N GLU A 167 0.62 -26.04 -22.58
CA GLU A 167 1.73 -26.84 -22.06
C GLU A 167 3.02 -26.03 -21.84
N ILE A 168 3.13 -24.80 -22.37
CA ILE A 168 4.32 -23.94 -22.26
C ILE A 168 4.27 -23.10 -20.99
N VAL A 169 3.13 -22.50 -20.71
CA VAL A 169 2.82 -21.83 -19.45
C VAL A 169 1.53 -22.46 -18.95
N PRO A 170 1.59 -23.42 -18.02
CA PRO A 170 0.40 -24.11 -17.55
C PRO A 170 -0.72 -23.16 -17.10
N VAL A 171 -1.96 -23.48 -17.46
CA VAL A 171 -3.15 -22.64 -17.18
C VAL A 171 -3.30 -22.24 -15.72
N TYR A 172 -2.74 -23.03 -14.80
CA TYR A 172 -2.77 -22.71 -13.37
C TYR A 172 -2.06 -21.38 -13.04
N HIS A 173 -1.15 -20.87 -13.89
CA HIS A 173 -0.53 -19.55 -13.69
C HIS A 173 -1.58 -18.43 -13.69
N GLY A 174 -2.46 -18.40 -14.67
CA GLY A 174 -3.57 -17.45 -14.75
C GLY A 174 -4.59 -17.68 -13.63
N GLN A 175 -4.97 -18.94 -13.39
CA GLN A 175 -5.93 -19.29 -12.32
C GLN A 175 -5.45 -18.86 -10.93
N ARG A 176 -4.16 -19.08 -10.61
CA ARG A 176 -3.58 -18.72 -9.31
C ARG A 176 -3.40 -17.20 -9.16
N LEU A 177 -3.08 -16.49 -10.24
CA LEU A 177 -3.03 -15.02 -10.20
C LEU A 177 -4.43 -14.45 -9.98
N TYR A 178 -5.43 -14.91 -10.73
CA TYR A 178 -6.81 -14.47 -10.56
C TYR A 178 -7.33 -14.76 -9.14
N SER A 179 -7.08 -15.97 -8.62
CA SER A 179 -7.47 -16.33 -7.24
C SER A 179 -6.82 -15.40 -6.20
N ALA A 180 -5.57 -14.99 -6.40
CA ALA A 180 -4.89 -14.05 -5.52
C ALA A 180 -5.46 -12.62 -5.62
N LEU A 181 -5.82 -12.16 -6.83
CA LEU A 181 -6.47 -10.86 -7.03
C LEU A 181 -7.83 -10.78 -6.34
N GLN A 182 -8.61 -11.86 -6.41
CA GLN A 182 -9.89 -11.97 -5.72
C GLN A 182 -9.73 -11.96 -4.19
N PHE A 183 -8.67 -12.56 -3.67
CA PHE A 183 -8.35 -12.52 -2.24
C PHE A 183 -8.00 -11.11 -1.74
N GLN A 184 -7.30 -10.31 -2.56
CA GLN A 184 -6.93 -8.93 -2.24
C GLN A 184 -8.07 -7.92 -2.45
N ALA A 185 -9.27 -8.39 -2.81
CA ALA A 185 -10.43 -7.55 -3.14
C ALA A 185 -10.13 -6.50 -4.24
N SER A 186 -9.39 -6.89 -5.29
CA SER A 186 -9.22 -6.02 -6.46
C SER A 186 -10.55 -5.90 -7.21
N ASP A 187 -11.15 -4.70 -7.13
CA ASP A 187 -12.55 -4.43 -7.51
C ASP A 187 -12.86 -4.61 -9.02
N GLU A 188 -11.84 -4.66 -9.88
CA GLU A 188 -12.00 -4.69 -11.35
C GLU A 188 -11.03 -5.68 -12.04
N SER A 189 -11.03 -6.96 -11.61
CA SER A 189 -10.29 -8.03 -12.29
C SER A 189 -11.16 -8.98 -13.12
N GLU A 190 -10.67 -9.39 -14.30
CA GLU A 190 -11.35 -10.31 -15.21
C GLU A 190 -10.46 -11.52 -15.55
N TYR A 191 -11.06 -12.71 -15.66
CA TYR A 191 -10.37 -13.93 -16.07
C TYR A 191 -11.12 -14.64 -17.20
N HIS A 192 -10.41 -14.92 -18.28
CA HIS A 192 -10.93 -15.57 -19.47
C HIS A 192 -10.11 -16.79 -19.85
N GLU A 193 -10.60 -17.97 -19.48
CA GLU A 193 -10.04 -19.25 -19.92
C GLU A 193 -10.70 -19.69 -21.23
N TYR A 194 -9.91 -20.16 -22.20
CA TYR A 194 -10.42 -20.53 -23.53
C TYR A 194 -9.79 -21.82 -24.07
N PRO A 195 -10.50 -22.60 -24.91
CA PRO A 195 -9.94 -23.81 -25.52
C PRO A 195 -8.73 -23.49 -26.41
N GLY A 196 -7.67 -24.29 -26.33
CA GLY A 196 -6.47 -24.13 -27.13
C GLY A 196 -5.17 -24.36 -26.37
N VAL A 197 -4.09 -24.38 -27.14
CA VAL A 197 -2.68 -24.46 -26.67
C VAL A 197 -2.02 -23.08 -26.63
N HIS A 198 -0.76 -22.97 -26.17
CA HIS A 198 -0.03 -21.70 -26.01
C HIS A 198 -0.04 -20.76 -27.24
N GLY A 199 -0.01 -21.32 -28.45
CA GLY A 199 -0.04 -20.55 -29.70
C GLY A 199 -1.44 -20.12 -30.15
N THR A 200 -2.49 -20.45 -29.39
CA THR A 200 -3.87 -20.12 -29.72
C THR A 200 -4.18 -18.72 -29.23
N ASP A 201 -4.56 -17.84 -30.14
CA ASP A 201 -4.96 -16.47 -29.81
C ASP A 201 -6.28 -16.46 -29.05
N PHE A 202 -6.43 -15.49 -28.15
CA PHE A 202 -7.66 -15.32 -27.39
C PHE A 202 -8.82 -15.00 -28.34
N PRO A 203 -9.95 -15.74 -28.29
CA PRO A 203 -11.05 -15.53 -29.22
C PRO A 203 -11.65 -14.12 -29.19
N GLY A 204 -11.57 -13.42 -28.04
CA GLY A 204 -11.99 -12.02 -27.90
C GLY A 204 -11.07 -11.02 -28.61
N ASP A 205 -9.82 -11.39 -28.86
CA ASP A 205 -8.78 -10.57 -29.51
C ASP A 205 -8.65 -10.85 -31.01
N ALA A 206 -9.59 -11.59 -31.61
CA ALA A 206 -9.59 -11.85 -33.04
C ALA A 206 -9.30 -10.54 -33.79
N THR A 207 -8.24 -10.59 -34.59
CA THR A 207 -7.47 -9.55 -35.31
C THR A 207 -8.28 -8.66 -36.28
N MET A 208 -9.59 -8.53 -36.06
CA MET A 208 -10.54 -7.77 -36.84
C MET A 208 -10.94 -6.51 -36.09
N ALA A 209 -10.84 -5.37 -36.76
CA ALA A 209 -11.33 -4.10 -36.25
C ALA A 209 -12.81 -4.23 -35.85
N GLY A 210 -13.11 -4.05 -34.55
CA GLY A 210 -14.49 -3.97 -34.04
C GLY A 210 -15.06 -5.20 -33.32
N SER A 211 -14.26 -6.21 -32.93
CA SER A 211 -14.74 -7.23 -31.99
C SER A 211 -15.01 -6.59 -30.62
N PRO A 212 -16.25 -6.59 -30.10
CA PRO A 212 -16.54 -6.11 -28.74
C PRO A 212 -16.03 -7.12 -27.71
N GLY A 213 -15.29 -6.64 -26.69
CA GLY A 213 -14.90 -7.45 -25.53
C GLY A 213 -13.49 -8.05 -25.59
N GLY A 214 -12.61 -7.51 -26.45
CA GLY A 214 -11.19 -7.85 -26.47
C GLY A 214 -10.38 -7.11 -25.40
N ILE A 215 -9.10 -7.47 -25.25
CA ILE A 215 -8.23 -6.96 -24.19
C ILE A 215 -8.04 -5.44 -24.26
N LEU A 216 -7.99 -4.87 -25.48
CA LEU A 216 -7.88 -3.42 -25.65
C LEU A 216 -9.20 -2.67 -25.37
N ASP A 217 -10.36 -3.34 -25.42
CA ASP A 217 -11.62 -2.74 -24.93
C ASP A 217 -11.62 -2.66 -23.41
N PHE A 218 -11.22 -3.74 -22.75
CA PHE A 218 -11.02 -3.78 -21.31
C PHE A 218 -10.10 -2.63 -20.89
N LEU A 219 -8.90 -2.53 -21.47
CA LEU A 219 -7.98 -1.44 -21.13
C LEU A 219 -8.60 -0.05 -21.40
N GLY A 220 -9.21 0.13 -22.58
CA GLY A 220 -9.71 1.42 -23.05
C GLY A 220 -10.84 2.04 -22.24
N ARG A 221 -11.57 1.27 -21.42
CA ARG A 221 -12.63 1.80 -20.53
C ARG A 221 -12.11 2.32 -19.19
N HIS A 222 -10.85 2.07 -18.83
CA HIS A 222 -10.28 2.51 -17.56
C HIS A 222 -9.41 3.76 -17.71
N ALA A 223 -9.36 4.56 -16.64
CA ALA A 223 -8.44 5.68 -16.48
C ALA A 223 -8.04 5.74 -15.00
N LEU A 224 -6.80 6.15 -14.70
CA LEU A 224 -6.39 6.44 -13.32
C LEU A 224 -7.40 7.42 -12.69
N PRO A 225 -7.73 7.33 -11.40
CA PRO A 225 -8.69 8.24 -10.77
C PRO A 225 -8.15 9.69 -10.72
N GLU A 226 -9.03 10.70 -10.66
CA GLU A 226 -8.60 12.11 -10.59
C GLU A 226 -7.88 12.44 -9.28
N GLN A 227 -8.31 11.78 -8.21
CA GLN A 227 -7.67 11.78 -6.91
C GLN A 227 -7.06 10.41 -6.69
N PRO A 228 -5.88 10.29 -6.06
CA PRO A 228 -5.30 8.99 -5.80
C PRO A 228 -6.16 8.20 -4.80
N PRO A 229 -6.07 6.86 -4.79
CA PRO A 229 -6.81 6.02 -3.86
C PRO A 229 -6.49 6.41 -2.41
N ARG A 230 -7.47 6.27 -1.52
CA ARG A 230 -7.33 6.65 -0.10
C ARG A 230 -6.59 5.62 0.73
N ASP A 231 -6.56 4.39 0.24
CA ASP A 231 -5.92 3.23 0.81
C ASP A 231 -4.98 2.61 -0.24
N ILE A 232 -3.86 2.06 0.20
CA ILE A 232 -2.91 1.34 -0.64
C ILE A 232 -2.28 0.20 0.17
N HIS A 233 -1.96 -0.90 -0.49
CA HIS A 233 -1.15 -1.98 0.08
C HIS A 233 0.00 -2.28 -0.89
N ILE A 234 1.21 -1.92 -0.48
CA ILE A 234 2.39 -1.92 -1.34
C ILE A 234 3.47 -2.83 -0.77
N ARG A 235 3.89 -3.79 -1.59
CA ARG A 235 5.12 -4.56 -1.41
C ARG A 235 6.22 -3.98 -2.28
N ASN A 236 7.23 -3.42 -1.65
CA ASN A 236 8.36 -2.72 -2.25
C ASN A 236 9.65 -3.55 -2.20
N ASP A 237 10.39 -3.61 -3.31
CA ASP A 237 11.71 -4.27 -3.42
C ASP A 237 12.86 -3.30 -3.72
N GLN A 238 12.58 -2.01 -3.79
CA GLN A 238 13.55 -1.01 -4.22
C GLN A 238 13.96 -0.11 -3.07
N PRO A 239 15.23 0.34 -3.01
CA PRO A 239 15.71 1.18 -1.91
C PRO A 239 14.94 2.48 -1.73
N SER A 240 14.35 3.02 -2.80
CA SER A 240 13.55 4.23 -2.76
C SER A 240 12.57 4.22 -3.92
N LYS A 241 11.26 4.22 -3.64
CA LYS A 241 10.25 4.29 -4.70
C LYS A 241 8.96 4.97 -4.24
N LYS A 242 8.40 5.80 -5.12
CA LYS A 242 7.09 6.45 -4.95
C LYS A 242 5.98 5.58 -5.53
N TYR A 243 4.87 5.52 -4.81
CA TYR A 243 3.62 4.87 -5.15
C TYR A 243 2.48 5.83 -4.80
N TYR A 244 1.77 6.36 -5.79
CA TYR A 244 0.69 7.31 -5.59
C TYR A 244 1.13 8.53 -4.75
N TRP A 245 0.76 8.59 -3.48
CA TRP A 245 1.10 9.65 -2.52
C TRP A 245 2.14 9.24 -1.46
N LEU A 246 2.65 8.01 -1.51
CA LEU A 246 3.61 7.47 -0.54
C LEU A 246 4.95 7.19 -1.21
N THR A 247 6.06 7.66 -0.62
CA THR A 247 7.40 7.17 -0.96
C THR A 247 7.89 6.26 0.16
N ILE A 248 8.37 5.07 -0.21
CA ILE A 248 8.97 4.09 0.70
C ILE A 248 10.47 4.07 0.43
N GLU A 249 11.27 4.29 1.46
CA GLU A 249 12.72 4.26 1.38
C GLU A 249 13.31 3.28 2.40
N GLN A 250 14.04 2.28 1.90
CA GLN A 250 14.87 1.38 2.70
C GLN A 250 16.22 2.07 2.93
N LEU A 251 16.46 2.56 4.14
CA LEU A 251 17.70 3.25 4.48
C LEU A 251 18.81 2.22 4.76
N LEU A 252 19.55 1.89 3.70
CA LEU A 252 20.66 0.93 3.71
C LEU A 252 22.03 1.57 3.92
N GLU A 253 22.09 2.89 4.15
CA GLU A 253 23.34 3.63 4.27
C GLU A 253 24.14 3.15 5.50
N GLY A 254 25.38 2.69 5.26
CA GLY A 254 26.23 2.05 6.27
C GLY A 254 26.19 0.51 6.28
N TRP A 255 25.40 -0.12 5.42
CA TRP A 255 25.26 -1.59 5.33
C TRP A 255 25.58 -2.10 3.92
N ALA A 256 26.85 -2.43 3.67
CA ALA A 256 27.30 -2.90 2.36
C ALA A 256 26.80 -4.31 1.96
N ASP A 257 26.32 -5.11 2.93
CA ASP A 257 26.07 -6.55 2.76
C ASP A 257 24.60 -6.97 2.92
N VAL A 258 23.65 -6.06 2.73
CA VAL A 258 22.22 -6.38 2.89
C VAL A 258 21.69 -6.95 1.59
N SER A 259 21.25 -8.20 1.63
CA SER A 259 20.53 -8.80 0.51
C SER A 259 19.26 -7.97 0.22
N PRO A 260 18.90 -7.80 -1.07
CA PRO A 260 17.59 -7.30 -1.45
C PRO A 260 16.47 -8.06 -0.73
N HIS A 261 15.43 -7.33 -0.32
CA HIS A 261 14.35 -7.81 0.54
C HIS A 261 13.08 -7.01 0.29
N TRP A 262 11.96 -7.50 0.82
CA TRP A 262 10.67 -6.81 0.73
C TRP A 262 10.41 -5.90 1.93
N THR A 263 9.77 -4.77 1.65
CA THR A 263 9.07 -3.94 2.63
C THR A 263 7.60 -3.88 2.23
N ASP A 264 6.73 -4.41 3.07
CA ASP A 264 5.28 -4.35 2.91
C ASP A 264 4.74 -3.14 3.71
N VAL A 265 3.92 -2.32 3.07
CA VAL A 265 3.28 -1.14 3.67
C VAL A 265 1.81 -1.11 3.30
N GLU A 266 0.95 -1.20 4.30
CA GLU A 266 -0.47 -0.90 4.16
C GLU A 266 -0.70 0.52 4.70
N ALA A 267 -1.35 1.38 3.94
CA ALA A 267 -1.54 2.77 4.35
C ALA A 267 -2.90 3.29 3.89
N ARG A 268 -3.56 4.07 4.74
CA ARG A 268 -4.83 4.75 4.43
C ARG A 268 -4.87 6.15 5.02
N TYR A 269 -5.63 7.05 4.41
CA TYR A 269 -5.80 8.41 4.92
C TYR A 269 -7.23 8.94 4.79
N ASP A 270 -7.58 9.89 5.66
CA ASP A 270 -8.81 10.65 5.59
C ASP A 270 -8.54 12.16 5.78
N PRO A 271 -8.68 12.96 4.70
CA PRO A 271 -8.46 14.40 4.77
C PRO A 271 -9.53 15.15 5.57
N ALA A 272 -10.71 14.55 5.80
CA ALA A 272 -11.78 15.20 6.56
C ALA A 272 -11.42 15.34 8.05
N ILE A 273 -10.67 14.38 8.58
CA ILE A 273 -10.22 14.34 9.98
C ILE A 273 -8.70 14.52 10.11
N GLY A 274 -7.98 14.65 9.00
CA GLY A 274 -6.54 14.82 8.98
C GLY A 274 -5.78 13.62 9.55
N SER A 275 -6.26 12.40 9.31
CA SER A 275 -5.67 11.15 9.81
C SER A 275 -4.95 10.38 8.69
N ILE A 276 -3.81 9.76 9.01
CA ILE A 276 -3.13 8.74 8.21
C ILE A 276 -2.89 7.55 9.12
N TRP A 277 -3.29 6.37 8.67
CA TRP A 277 -2.96 5.11 9.32
C TRP A 277 -2.01 4.32 8.43
N VAL A 278 -1.02 3.68 9.05
CA VAL A 278 -0.01 2.90 8.34
C VAL A 278 0.36 1.66 9.14
N ASP A 279 0.50 0.54 8.46
CA ASP A 279 1.14 -0.67 8.95
C ASP A 279 2.37 -0.97 8.08
N VAL A 280 3.52 -1.23 8.72
CA VAL A 280 4.81 -1.43 8.04
C VAL A 280 5.46 -2.71 8.51
N PHE A 281 5.84 -3.56 7.55
CA PHE A 281 6.63 -4.76 7.77
C PHE A 281 7.86 -4.76 6.84
N ASP A 282 9.04 -5.05 7.39
CA ASP A 282 10.28 -5.13 6.61
C ASP A 282 10.99 -6.47 6.88
N GLU A 283 11.26 -7.23 5.82
CA GLU A 283 11.72 -8.62 5.94
C GLU A 283 13.11 -8.78 6.58
N VAL A 284 13.95 -7.73 6.63
CA VAL A 284 15.32 -7.84 7.18
C VAL A 284 15.34 -7.60 8.68
N ASN A 285 14.30 -6.99 9.23
CA ASN A 285 14.12 -6.89 10.67
C ASN A 285 13.73 -8.27 11.22
N VAL A 286 14.66 -9.23 11.28
CA VAL A 286 14.44 -10.57 11.86
C VAL A 286 14.73 -10.56 13.37
N PRO A 287 13.98 -11.34 14.18
CA PRO A 287 13.90 -11.14 15.64
C PRO A 287 15.20 -11.46 16.40
N TRP A 288 16.15 -12.11 15.74
CA TRP A 288 17.38 -12.61 16.36
C TRP A 288 18.55 -11.62 16.30
N LYS A 289 18.40 -10.45 15.66
CA LYS A 289 19.47 -9.45 15.53
C LYS A 289 19.42 -8.49 16.72
N THR A 290 20.25 -8.75 17.73
CA THR A 290 20.14 -8.15 19.07
C THR A 290 20.97 -6.89 19.29
N SER A 291 21.54 -6.25 18.26
CA SER A 291 22.37 -5.04 18.45
C SER A 291 22.30 -4.04 17.29
N PRO A 292 22.20 -2.72 17.60
CA PRO A 292 22.19 -1.63 16.60
C PRO A 292 23.44 -1.62 15.69
N PRO A 293 23.38 -0.98 14.51
CA PRO A 293 22.22 -0.24 14.00
C PRO A 293 21.09 -1.19 13.55
N TRP A 294 19.87 -0.69 13.52
CA TRP A 294 18.71 -1.41 13.00
C TRP A 294 18.34 -0.91 11.61
N TYR A 295 17.61 -1.70 10.82
CA TYR A 295 17.11 -1.23 9.52
C TYR A 295 16.05 -0.17 9.74
N GLN A 296 16.09 0.86 8.90
CA GLN A 296 15.16 1.97 8.98
C GLN A 296 14.37 2.06 7.67
N VAL A 297 13.06 2.16 7.81
CA VAL A 297 12.16 2.48 6.70
C VAL A 297 11.74 3.92 6.87
N ARG A 298 11.95 4.74 5.85
CA ARG A 298 11.47 6.12 5.82
C ARG A 298 10.26 6.21 4.91
N LEU A 299 9.18 6.75 5.44
CA LEU A 299 7.94 7.00 4.73
C LEU A 299 7.79 8.48 4.47
N ILE A 300 7.52 8.85 3.22
CA ILE A 300 7.29 10.25 2.82
C ILE A 300 5.88 10.35 2.23
N PHE A 301 5.00 11.03 2.93
CA PHE A 301 3.61 11.29 2.52
C PHE A 301 3.52 12.61 1.77
N ASP A 302 3.01 12.58 0.55
CA ASP A 302 2.71 13.75 -0.27
C ASP A 302 1.37 14.36 0.14
N LEU A 303 1.37 15.19 1.19
CA LEU A 303 0.15 15.76 1.76
C LEU A 303 -0.63 16.60 0.74
N VAL A 304 0.05 17.19 -0.24
CA VAL A 304 -0.61 17.92 -1.34
C VAL A 304 -1.43 16.97 -2.20
N ALA A 305 -0.84 15.84 -2.63
CA ALA A 305 -1.55 14.81 -3.39
C ALA A 305 -2.69 14.16 -2.60
N MET A 306 -2.57 14.09 -1.27
CA MET A 306 -3.60 13.55 -0.37
C MET A 306 -4.71 14.56 -0.03
N GLY A 307 -4.57 15.83 -0.42
CA GLY A 307 -5.50 16.89 0.00
C GLY A 307 -5.49 17.16 1.51
N MET A 308 -4.37 16.86 2.17
CA MET A 308 -4.15 17.02 3.61
C MET A 308 -3.57 18.40 3.94
N ASN A 309 -3.66 18.84 5.20
CA ASN A 309 -3.18 20.16 5.61
C ASN A 309 -1.65 20.20 5.68
N THR A 310 -1.02 21.01 4.82
CA THR A 310 0.44 21.15 4.74
C THR A 310 1.05 22.13 5.74
N ASN A 311 0.24 22.84 6.53
CA ASN A 311 0.69 23.93 7.41
C ASN A 311 0.52 23.62 8.91
N THR A 312 -0.06 22.46 9.25
CA THR A 312 -0.29 22.06 10.64
C THR A 312 0.65 20.92 11.03
N PRO A 313 1.25 20.95 12.23
CA PRO A 313 1.98 19.80 12.75
C PRO A 313 1.08 18.56 12.89
N TYR A 314 1.67 17.40 12.67
CA TYR A 314 1.02 16.11 12.87
C TYR A 314 1.59 15.42 14.09
N THR A 315 0.73 14.82 14.89
CA THR A 315 1.14 13.89 15.94
C THR A 315 1.27 12.51 15.30
N VAL A 316 2.45 11.91 15.38
CA VAL A 316 2.76 10.55 14.94
C VAL A 316 2.82 9.67 16.16
N GLU A 317 1.86 8.76 16.28
CA GLU A 317 1.82 7.74 17.31
C GLU A 317 2.29 6.43 16.68
N VAL A 318 3.43 5.92 17.15
CA VAL A 318 3.95 4.61 16.74
C VAL A 318 3.71 3.64 17.86
N TYR A 319 2.97 2.59 17.55
CA TYR A 319 2.74 1.46 18.42
C TYR A 319 3.75 0.34 18.16
N GLN A 320 4.33 -0.21 19.22
CA GLN A 320 5.24 -1.35 19.17
C GLN A 320 4.57 -2.61 19.72
N GLU A 321 4.51 -3.65 18.89
CA GLU A 321 3.69 -4.83 19.18
C GLU A 321 4.17 -5.64 20.41
N GLU A 322 5.46 -5.99 20.53
CA GLU A 322 5.98 -6.73 21.72
C GLU A 322 5.92 -5.96 23.02
N SER A 323 6.30 -4.67 23.00
CA SER A 323 6.43 -3.89 24.23
C SER A 323 5.10 -3.34 24.72
N GLY A 324 4.10 -3.27 23.84
CA GLY A 324 2.85 -2.54 24.06
C GLY A 324 3.10 -1.03 24.26
N ALA A 325 4.30 -0.54 23.96
CA ALA A 325 4.68 0.84 24.18
C ALA A 325 4.21 1.69 23.00
N PHE A 326 3.70 2.87 23.34
CA PHE A 326 3.44 3.94 22.39
C PHE A 326 4.57 4.95 22.45
N SER A 327 4.97 5.45 21.28
CA SER A 327 5.84 6.61 21.18
C SER A 327 5.15 7.68 20.36
N HIS A 328 5.08 8.89 20.92
CA HIS A 328 4.41 10.01 20.28
C HIS A 328 5.46 11.03 19.86
N THR A 329 5.44 11.44 18.60
CA THR A 329 6.34 12.47 18.07
C THR A 329 5.54 13.48 17.29
N VAL A 330 5.78 14.77 17.51
CA VAL A 330 5.20 15.82 16.67
C VAL A 330 6.11 16.06 15.48
N VAL A 331 5.58 15.85 14.28
CA VAL A 331 6.30 16.05 13.01
C VAL A 331 5.62 17.17 12.25
N SER A 332 6.39 18.20 11.88
CA SER A 332 5.89 19.29 11.05
C SER A 332 6.11 19.00 9.57
N PRO A 333 5.09 19.14 8.73
CA PRO A 333 5.25 19.05 7.29
C PRO A 333 6.30 20.01 6.74
N PHE A 334 6.95 19.63 5.65
CA PHE A 334 7.90 20.47 4.94
C PHE A 334 7.77 20.26 3.42
N GLY A 335 7.70 21.35 2.66
CA GLY A 335 7.58 21.26 1.19
C GLY A 335 6.32 20.54 0.71
N GLY A 336 5.26 20.55 1.51
CA GLY A 336 4.03 19.80 1.23
C GLY A 336 4.11 18.30 1.55
N GLN A 337 5.18 17.85 2.20
CA GLN A 337 5.40 16.45 2.56
C GLN A 337 5.49 16.25 4.06
N LEU A 338 5.05 15.09 4.54
CA LEU A 338 5.28 14.62 5.91
C LEU A 338 6.26 13.44 5.87
N VAL A 339 7.31 13.48 6.69
CA VAL A 339 8.35 12.43 6.72
C VAL A 339 8.30 11.72 8.06
N VAL A 340 8.09 10.41 8.03
CA VAL A 340 8.09 9.55 9.22
C VAL A 340 9.21 8.52 9.08
N LEU A 341 10.02 8.39 10.14
CA LEU A 341 11.13 7.46 10.20
C LEU A 341 10.77 6.31 11.14
N MET A 342 10.93 5.08 10.64
CA MET A 342 10.74 3.86 11.41
C MET A 342 12.09 3.32 11.85
N GLU A 343 12.30 3.19 13.14
CA GLU A 343 13.49 2.56 13.70
C GLU A 343 13.17 1.12 14.11
N GLY A 344 13.80 0.14 13.46
CA GLY A 344 13.61 -1.29 13.74
C GLY A 344 14.12 -1.73 15.12
N ARG A 345 13.51 -1.33 16.23
CA ARG A 345 13.94 -1.78 17.57
C ARG A 345 13.54 -3.23 17.82
N ASN A 346 14.50 -4.16 17.71
CA ASN A 346 14.52 -5.52 18.29
C ASN A 346 13.30 -6.47 18.07
N ASP A 347 12.21 -6.03 17.43
CA ASP A 347 11.01 -6.84 17.20
C ASP A 347 10.53 -6.68 15.74
N PRO A 348 10.45 -7.77 14.95
CA PRO A 348 10.14 -7.76 13.51
C PRO A 348 8.75 -7.34 13.08
N ARG A 349 7.79 -7.08 13.97
CA ARG A 349 6.38 -7.22 13.57
C ARG A 349 5.65 -5.90 13.60
N HIS A 350 5.22 -5.49 12.39
CA HIS A 350 4.08 -4.63 12.09
C HIS A 350 4.04 -3.37 12.95
N PHE A 351 4.70 -2.31 12.46
CA PHE A 351 4.56 -1.01 13.08
C PHE A 351 3.23 -0.38 12.67
N GLN A 352 2.32 -0.27 13.64
CA GLN A 352 1.09 0.47 13.46
C GLN A 352 1.32 1.93 13.83
N ILE A 353 1.00 2.81 12.89
CA ILE A 353 1.23 4.24 13.00
C ILE A 353 -0.12 4.94 12.80
N GLU A 354 -0.50 5.78 13.75
CA GLU A 354 -1.59 6.73 13.58
C GLU A 354 -1.02 8.14 13.56
N ILE A 355 -1.39 8.91 12.54
CA ILE A 355 -0.87 10.25 12.30
C ILE A 355 -2.06 11.20 12.25
N THR A 356 -2.18 12.12 13.20
CA THR A 356 -3.33 13.03 13.29
C THR A 356 -2.89 14.49 13.24
N SER A 357 -3.61 15.33 12.49
CA SER A 357 -3.32 16.77 12.41
C SER A 357 -3.84 17.51 13.64
N GLY A 358 -3.03 18.39 14.23
CA GLY A 358 -3.42 19.23 15.37
C GLY A 358 -2.95 18.69 16.73
N SER A 359 -3.53 19.21 17.80
CA SER A 359 -3.24 18.77 19.18
C SER A 359 -3.87 17.40 19.42
N SER A 360 -3.08 16.42 19.87
CA SER A 360 -3.59 15.10 20.26
C SER A 360 -4.81 15.26 21.18
N LEU A 361 -5.94 14.70 20.79
CA LEU A 361 -6.98 14.38 21.76
C LEU A 361 -6.44 13.16 22.51
N ASP A 362 -6.36 13.22 23.83
CA ASP A 362 -5.95 12.07 24.63
C ASP A 362 -6.91 10.90 24.30
N PRO A 363 -6.43 9.79 23.72
CA PRO A 363 -7.28 8.68 23.38
C PRO A 363 -7.88 8.06 24.66
N TYR A 364 -9.15 7.68 24.56
CA TYR A 364 -9.81 6.86 25.56
C TYR A 364 -9.44 5.40 25.32
N ASP A 365 -9.05 4.72 26.38
CA ASP A 365 -8.88 3.27 26.44
C ASP A 365 -10.05 2.66 27.23
N VAL A 366 -10.79 1.78 26.57
CA VAL A 366 -11.85 0.98 27.20
C VAL A 366 -11.51 -0.50 27.05
N THR A 367 -11.38 -1.18 28.19
CA THR A 367 -11.30 -2.63 28.25
C THR A 367 -12.67 -3.23 28.54
N LEU A 368 -13.17 -4.05 27.62
CA LEU A 368 -14.34 -4.90 27.79
C LEU A 368 -13.86 -6.28 28.28
N GLN A 369 -14.16 -6.64 29.52
CA GLN A 369 -13.77 -7.92 30.10
C GLN A 369 -14.86 -8.41 31.07
N GLN A 370 -15.26 -9.67 30.96
CA GLN A 370 -16.39 -10.21 31.73
C GLN A 370 -16.17 -10.04 33.23
N GLY A 371 -17.13 -9.40 33.91
CA GLY A 371 -17.09 -9.08 35.34
C GLY A 371 -16.23 -7.86 35.72
N ALA A 372 -15.40 -7.33 34.83
CA ALA A 372 -14.60 -6.13 35.09
C ALA A 372 -15.43 -4.87 34.82
N GLY A 373 -15.36 -3.87 35.71
CA GLY A 373 -16.10 -2.61 35.52
C GLY A 373 -17.63 -2.75 35.41
N GLY A 374 -18.19 -3.90 35.79
CA GLY A 374 -19.62 -4.22 35.61
C GLY A 374 -19.99 -4.74 34.22
N TYR A 375 -19.02 -4.97 33.33
CA TYR A 375 -19.26 -5.50 31.99
C TYR A 375 -19.68 -6.99 32.05
N THR A 376 -20.77 -7.35 31.37
CA THR A 376 -21.30 -8.73 31.32
C THR A 376 -21.58 -9.21 29.90
N GLY A 377 -20.98 -8.55 28.90
CA GLY A 377 -21.27 -8.75 27.48
C GLY A 377 -20.32 -9.71 26.76
N ALA A 378 -19.47 -10.45 27.46
CA ALA A 378 -18.65 -11.49 26.83
C ALA A 378 -19.40 -12.83 26.82
N GLN A 379 -19.28 -13.56 25.71
CA GLN A 379 -19.73 -14.94 25.56
C GLN A 379 -18.61 -15.73 24.88
N ASP A 380 -18.37 -16.95 25.33
CA ASP A 380 -17.44 -17.86 24.69
C ASP A 380 -17.78 -19.35 24.87
N THR A 381 -17.41 -20.14 23.87
CA THR A 381 -17.57 -21.60 23.89
C THR A 381 -16.55 -22.24 22.95
N TYR A 382 -16.46 -23.57 22.95
CA TYR A 382 -15.66 -24.27 21.94
C TYR A 382 -16.44 -25.41 21.29
N MET A 383 -16.08 -25.70 20.05
CA MET A 383 -16.60 -26.83 19.29
C MET A 383 -15.56 -27.95 19.27
N ASN A 384 -16.01 -29.21 19.30
CA ASN A 384 -15.13 -30.38 19.25
C ASN A 384 -15.61 -31.39 18.22
N SER A 385 -14.81 -31.64 17.19
CA SER A 385 -15.17 -32.62 16.15
C SER A 385 -15.16 -34.06 16.66
N SER A 386 -14.41 -34.36 17.72
CA SER A 386 -14.39 -35.69 18.36
C SER A 386 -15.60 -35.95 19.26
N ASP A 387 -16.33 -34.89 19.62
CA ASP A 387 -17.60 -34.99 20.36
C ASP A 387 -18.64 -34.05 19.74
N PRO A 388 -19.13 -34.37 18.53
CA PRO A 388 -19.71 -33.37 17.64
C PRO A 388 -21.11 -32.91 18.04
N THR A 389 -21.79 -33.65 18.92
CA THR A 389 -23.18 -33.38 19.33
C THR A 389 -23.29 -32.71 20.69
N ASN A 390 -22.22 -32.63 21.47
CA ASN A 390 -22.25 -32.05 22.80
C ASN A 390 -21.83 -30.57 22.77
N SER A 391 -22.48 -29.78 23.62
CA SER A 391 -22.10 -28.39 23.88
C SER A 391 -21.00 -28.34 24.94
N ALA A 392 -20.10 -27.37 24.81
CA ALA A 392 -19.03 -27.11 25.77
C ALA A 392 -19.40 -26.08 26.84
N VAL A 393 -20.67 -25.70 26.95
CA VAL A 393 -21.14 -24.70 27.92
C VAL A 393 -20.69 -25.03 29.34
N GLY A 394 -20.18 -24.03 30.05
CA GLY A 394 -19.69 -24.17 31.43
C GLY A 394 -18.38 -24.95 31.58
N SER A 395 -17.65 -25.20 30.48
CA SER A 395 -16.29 -25.71 30.53
C SER A 395 -15.37 -24.77 31.32
N ALA A 396 -14.40 -25.33 32.05
CA ALA A 396 -13.39 -24.54 32.77
C ALA A 396 -12.31 -23.92 31.87
N ALA A 397 -12.31 -24.27 30.57
CA ALA A 397 -11.38 -23.77 29.58
C ALA A 397 -12.00 -23.73 28.17
N LEU A 398 -11.57 -22.75 27.38
CA LEU A 398 -11.69 -22.73 25.93
C LEU A 398 -10.60 -23.61 25.32
N MET A 399 -10.85 -24.17 24.14
CA MET A 399 -9.96 -25.15 23.51
C MET A 399 -9.65 -24.75 22.07
N VAL A 400 -8.36 -24.67 21.75
CA VAL A 400 -7.87 -24.53 20.38
C VAL A 400 -6.88 -25.68 20.13
N VAL A 401 -7.30 -26.66 19.34
CA VAL A 401 -6.59 -27.95 19.22
C VAL A 401 -6.28 -28.29 17.76
N ASN A 402 -5.11 -28.93 17.59
CA ASN A 402 -4.53 -29.50 16.38
C ASN A 402 -5.52 -29.76 15.22
N GLY A 403 -5.14 -29.30 14.02
CA GLY A 403 -5.82 -29.61 12.76
C GLY A 403 -7.26 -29.09 12.64
N GLY A 404 -7.70 -28.22 13.56
CA GLY A 404 -9.09 -27.76 13.65
C GLY A 404 -10.04 -28.74 14.34
N THR A 405 -9.51 -29.71 15.11
CA THR A 405 -10.31 -30.67 15.90
C THR A 405 -11.13 -29.95 16.97
N GLN A 406 -10.55 -28.92 17.59
CA GLN A 406 -11.29 -28.00 18.46
C GLN A 406 -11.04 -26.56 18.05
N SER A 407 -12.07 -25.73 18.14
CA SER A 407 -12.01 -24.30 17.80
C SER A 407 -12.92 -23.53 18.75
N SER A 408 -12.50 -22.33 19.14
CA SER A 408 -13.22 -21.52 20.12
C SER A 408 -13.98 -20.40 19.44
N LEU A 409 -15.16 -20.08 19.95
CA LEU A 409 -15.95 -18.91 19.57
C LEU A 409 -15.91 -17.92 20.71
N ILE A 410 -15.72 -16.64 20.41
CA ILE A 410 -15.69 -15.55 21.40
C ILE A 410 -16.44 -14.36 20.83
N GLN A 411 -17.29 -13.72 21.63
CA GLN A 411 -18.04 -12.53 21.29
C GLN A 411 -18.01 -11.50 22.42
N PHE A 412 -17.96 -10.21 22.06
CA PHE A 412 -18.11 -9.09 22.98
C PHE A 412 -19.25 -8.18 22.50
N ASP A 413 -20.16 -7.81 23.40
CA ASP A 413 -21.15 -6.76 23.17
C ASP A 413 -20.49 -5.38 23.18
N LEU A 414 -20.62 -4.67 22.07
CA LEU A 414 -20.03 -3.35 21.83
C LEU A 414 -21.00 -2.20 22.11
N SER A 415 -22.26 -2.50 22.51
CA SER A 415 -23.33 -1.50 22.66
C SER A 415 -23.03 -0.38 23.68
N ASN A 416 -22.13 -0.64 24.63
CA ASN A 416 -21.73 0.31 25.67
C ASN A 416 -20.58 1.25 25.24
N LEU A 417 -20.02 1.08 24.04
CA LEU A 417 -18.99 1.97 23.52
C LEU A 417 -19.60 3.30 23.06
N PRO A 418 -19.01 4.46 23.39
CA PRO A 418 -19.62 5.76 23.09
C PRO A 418 -19.65 6.06 21.58
N GLN A 419 -20.74 6.67 21.12
CA GLN A 419 -20.92 7.09 19.74
C GLN A 419 -21.32 8.58 19.67
N PRO A 420 -20.80 9.38 18.72
CA PRO A 420 -19.83 9.02 17.70
C PRO A 420 -18.41 8.91 18.26
N MET A 421 -17.64 7.94 17.79
CA MET A 421 -16.21 7.81 18.08
C MET A 421 -15.41 7.60 16.80
N LEU A 422 -14.13 7.94 16.84
CA LEU A 422 -13.15 7.48 15.87
C LEU A 422 -12.30 6.36 16.51
N LEU A 423 -12.50 5.14 16.03
CA LEU A 423 -11.77 3.97 16.49
C LEU A 423 -10.31 4.02 16.03
N HIS A 424 -9.38 4.08 16.99
CA HIS A 424 -7.92 4.04 16.75
C HIS A 424 -7.38 2.60 16.78
N ALA A 425 -7.82 1.78 17.72
CA ALA A 425 -7.40 0.37 17.76
C ALA A 425 -8.46 -0.50 18.43
N ALA A 426 -8.46 -1.78 18.09
CA ALA A 426 -9.17 -2.78 18.86
C ALA A 426 -8.40 -4.10 18.90
N TYR A 427 -8.22 -4.64 20.10
CA TYR A 427 -7.40 -5.82 20.32
C TYR A 427 -8.12 -6.86 21.17
N LEU A 428 -8.18 -8.09 20.69
CA LEU A 428 -8.59 -9.24 21.49
C LEU A 428 -7.37 -9.82 22.19
N TYR A 429 -7.41 -9.90 23.51
CA TYR A 429 -6.44 -10.62 24.31
C TYR A 429 -7.03 -11.95 24.79
N VAL A 430 -6.27 -13.03 24.64
CA VAL A 430 -6.59 -14.36 25.16
C VAL A 430 -5.41 -14.91 25.94
N THR A 431 -5.67 -15.51 27.10
CA THR A 431 -4.62 -16.07 27.95
C THR A 431 -4.63 -17.58 27.86
N THR A 432 -3.46 -18.17 27.56
CA THR A 432 -3.30 -19.63 27.56
C THR A 432 -3.21 -20.14 29.00
N ALA A 433 -3.89 -21.25 29.29
CA ALA A 433 -3.74 -21.98 30.56
C ALA A 433 -2.68 -23.09 30.44
N TRP A 434 -2.62 -23.74 29.28
CA TRP A 434 -1.78 -24.90 29.01
C TRP A 434 -1.49 -25.05 27.51
N GLY A 435 -0.35 -25.64 27.15
CA GLY A 435 -0.05 -26.00 25.76
C GLY A 435 1.15 -26.93 25.57
N THR A 436 1.33 -27.46 24.36
CA THR A 436 2.29 -28.55 24.05
C THR A 436 3.40 -28.20 23.05
N GLY A 437 3.41 -27.02 22.45
CA GLY A 437 4.35 -26.65 21.40
C GLY A 437 3.93 -25.36 20.70
N SER A 438 4.42 -25.09 19.49
CA SER A 438 3.97 -23.92 18.72
C SER A 438 2.72 -24.24 17.89
N LEU A 439 1.73 -23.35 17.92
CA LEU A 439 0.49 -23.43 17.16
C LEU A 439 0.18 -22.08 16.52
N ASP A 440 -0.09 -22.05 15.22
CA ASP A 440 -0.65 -20.85 14.60
C ASP A 440 -2.15 -20.83 14.85
N VAL A 441 -2.67 -19.76 15.43
CA VAL A 441 -4.08 -19.57 15.68
C VAL A 441 -4.56 -18.44 14.79
N SER A 442 -5.47 -18.76 13.87
CA SER A 442 -6.13 -17.80 12.99
C SER A 442 -7.48 -17.40 13.55
N LEU A 443 -7.77 -16.11 13.53
CA LEU A 443 -9.04 -15.52 13.95
C LEU A 443 -9.89 -15.22 12.71
N TYR A 444 -11.14 -15.65 12.69
CA TYR A 444 -12.08 -15.39 11.59
C TYR A 444 -13.33 -14.67 12.09
N ARG A 445 -13.87 -13.75 11.28
CA ARG A 445 -15.21 -13.19 11.51
C ARG A 445 -16.28 -14.27 11.29
N VAL A 446 -17.18 -14.41 12.26
CA VAL A 446 -18.35 -15.29 12.16
C VAL A 446 -19.50 -14.56 11.47
N LEU A 447 -20.19 -15.24 10.55
CA LEU A 447 -21.31 -14.71 9.77
C LEU A 447 -22.67 -15.25 10.26
N ARG A 448 -22.68 -16.41 10.90
CA ARG A 448 -23.91 -17.03 11.42
C ARG A 448 -24.07 -16.78 12.92
N PRO A 449 -25.26 -16.37 13.40
CA PRO A 449 -25.53 -16.24 14.82
C PRO A 449 -25.45 -17.61 15.52
N TRP A 450 -24.86 -17.63 16.71
CA TRP A 450 -24.73 -18.82 17.55
C TRP A 450 -25.22 -18.53 18.97
N ASP A 451 -25.45 -19.58 19.73
CA ASP A 451 -25.86 -19.50 21.13
C ASP A 451 -24.86 -20.31 21.98
N GLU A 452 -24.25 -19.67 22.97
CA GLU A 452 -23.20 -20.24 23.82
C GLU A 452 -23.61 -21.56 24.48
N GLY A 453 -24.86 -21.67 24.93
CA GLY A 453 -25.39 -22.86 25.59
C GLY A 453 -25.70 -24.01 24.64
N GLN A 454 -26.02 -23.70 23.38
CA GLN A 454 -26.54 -24.66 22.40
C GLN A 454 -25.55 -25.02 21.29
N THR A 455 -24.43 -24.30 21.20
CA THR A 455 -23.43 -24.53 20.15
C THR A 455 -22.78 -25.89 20.33
N THR A 456 -22.71 -26.65 19.24
CA THR A 456 -21.97 -27.90 19.12
C THR A 456 -21.13 -27.88 17.84
N HIS A 457 -20.33 -28.91 17.58
CA HIS A 457 -19.62 -28.99 16.30
C HIS A 457 -20.58 -29.09 15.10
N LEU A 458 -21.79 -29.64 15.27
CA LEU A 458 -22.77 -29.76 14.20
C LEU A 458 -23.74 -28.58 14.12
N ASN A 459 -24.03 -27.91 15.24
CA ASN A 459 -25.06 -26.88 15.30
C ASN A 459 -24.56 -25.56 15.89
N ALA A 460 -24.95 -24.43 15.28
CA ALA A 460 -24.72 -23.11 15.84
C ALA A 460 -25.66 -22.83 17.03
N ARG A 461 -26.88 -23.35 16.94
CA ARG A 461 -27.90 -23.36 17.99
C ARG A 461 -28.95 -24.41 17.66
N THR A 462 -29.87 -24.67 18.59
CA THR A 462 -30.91 -25.70 18.41
C THR A 462 -31.74 -25.42 17.16
N GLY A 463 -31.77 -26.37 16.22
CA GLY A 463 -32.52 -26.27 14.96
C GLY A 463 -31.83 -25.44 13.86
N ASP A 464 -30.61 -24.97 14.08
CA ASP A 464 -29.84 -24.17 13.12
C ASP A 464 -28.43 -24.77 12.95
N PRO A 465 -28.27 -25.76 12.05
CA PRO A 465 -26.99 -26.41 11.81
C PRO A 465 -25.99 -25.46 11.15
N TRP A 466 -24.69 -25.67 11.39
CA TRP A 466 -23.66 -25.02 10.61
C TRP A 466 -23.79 -25.41 9.12
N GLY A 467 -23.45 -24.50 8.21
CA GLY A 467 -23.35 -24.81 6.78
C GLY A 467 -22.34 -25.93 6.50
N ALA A 468 -21.26 -25.96 7.28
CA ALA A 468 -20.38 -27.12 7.42
C ALA A 468 -19.90 -27.27 8.88
N PRO A 469 -19.77 -28.51 9.40
CA PRO A 469 -19.41 -28.75 10.80
C PRO A 469 -18.21 -27.95 11.30
N GLY A 470 -18.34 -27.38 12.50
CA GLY A 470 -17.32 -26.58 13.16
C GLY A 470 -17.20 -25.16 12.62
N CYS A 471 -18.30 -24.56 12.14
CA CYS A 471 -18.30 -23.23 11.52
C CYS A 471 -17.34 -23.19 10.31
N ALA A 472 -17.34 -24.24 9.48
CA ALA A 472 -16.35 -24.43 8.43
C ALA A 472 -16.76 -23.85 7.06
N ASP A 473 -18.05 -23.57 6.83
CA ASP A 473 -18.54 -23.00 5.57
C ASP A 473 -18.13 -21.53 5.45
N THR A 474 -17.25 -21.24 4.49
CA THR A 474 -16.67 -19.91 4.28
C THR A 474 -17.61 -18.92 3.57
N THR A 475 -18.82 -19.35 3.23
CA THR A 475 -19.85 -18.52 2.59
C THR A 475 -21.01 -18.20 3.53
N ARG A 476 -21.29 -19.08 4.49
CA ARG A 476 -22.45 -18.96 5.39
C ARG A 476 -22.13 -18.87 6.86
N ASP A 477 -21.04 -19.49 7.31
CA ASP A 477 -20.75 -19.60 8.74
C ASP A 477 -19.69 -18.59 9.20
N ARG A 478 -18.65 -18.37 8.38
CA ARG A 478 -17.56 -17.43 8.64
C ARG A 478 -16.97 -16.88 7.34
N LEU A 479 -16.15 -15.85 7.44
CA LEU A 479 -15.28 -15.45 6.32
C LEU A 479 -14.19 -16.51 6.05
N GLY A 480 -13.83 -16.67 4.77
CA GLY A 480 -12.76 -17.56 4.34
C GLY A 480 -11.35 -17.05 4.68
N VAL A 481 -11.20 -15.74 4.86
CA VAL A 481 -9.94 -15.05 5.17
C VAL A 481 -9.88 -14.75 6.67
N PRO A 482 -8.75 -15.04 7.36
CA PRO A 482 -8.58 -14.65 8.75
C PRO A 482 -8.39 -13.14 8.90
N VAL A 483 -8.91 -12.57 9.98
CA VAL A 483 -8.71 -11.17 10.39
C VAL A 483 -7.29 -10.96 10.93
N ASP A 484 -6.79 -11.93 11.70
CA ASP A 484 -5.40 -11.95 12.19
C ASP A 484 -4.97 -13.40 12.43
N THR A 485 -3.66 -13.70 12.38
CA THR A 485 -3.10 -15.01 12.72
C THR A 485 -1.87 -14.86 13.62
N ARG A 486 -1.89 -15.56 14.75
CA ARG A 486 -0.85 -15.46 15.79
C ARG A 486 -0.26 -16.81 16.12
N ARG A 487 1.07 -16.86 16.17
CA ARG A 487 1.79 -18.03 16.68
C ARG A 487 1.81 -18.00 18.21
N ILE A 488 1.14 -18.98 18.81
CA ILE A 488 1.11 -19.24 20.26
C ILE A 488 2.14 -20.34 20.56
N SER A 489 3.02 -20.12 21.55
CA SER A 489 4.15 -21.03 21.82
C SER A 489 4.42 -21.30 23.31
N ALA A 490 3.66 -20.68 24.20
CA ALA A 490 3.81 -20.78 25.65
C ALA A 490 2.46 -20.82 26.39
N ALA A 491 2.42 -21.60 27.47
CA ALA A 491 1.31 -21.66 28.44
C ALA A 491 1.38 -20.49 29.43
N ASN A 492 0.27 -20.19 30.12
CA ASN A 492 0.16 -19.09 31.10
C ASN A 492 0.61 -17.75 30.53
N THR A 493 0.34 -17.53 29.24
CA THR A 493 0.80 -16.36 28.49
C THR A 493 -0.39 -15.71 27.80
N GLU A 494 -0.47 -14.39 27.89
CA GLU A 494 -1.47 -13.59 27.19
C GLU A 494 -0.99 -13.33 25.75
N TYR A 495 -1.87 -13.55 24.78
CA TYR A 495 -1.64 -13.30 23.35
C TYR A 495 -2.69 -12.32 22.85
N ARG A 496 -2.28 -11.47 21.90
CA ARG A 496 -3.11 -10.41 21.33
C ARG A 496 -3.36 -10.61 19.85
N PHE A 497 -4.59 -10.34 19.42
CA PHE A 497 -5.03 -10.29 18.02
C PHE A 497 -5.52 -8.89 17.67
N ASN A 498 -5.12 -8.37 16.52
CA ASN A 498 -5.65 -7.12 15.98
C ASN A 498 -7.02 -7.37 15.34
N ILE A 499 -8.05 -6.69 15.86
CA ILE A 499 -9.42 -6.80 15.34
C ILE A 499 -10.05 -5.43 15.06
N ARG A 500 -9.24 -4.37 14.87
CA ARG A 500 -9.71 -2.99 14.63
C ARG A 500 -10.77 -2.94 13.54
N GLU A 501 -10.51 -3.54 12.38
CA GLU A 501 -11.43 -3.50 11.23
C GLU A 501 -12.73 -4.23 11.50
N LEU A 502 -12.66 -5.32 12.27
CA LEU A 502 -13.84 -6.09 12.66
C LEU A 502 -14.72 -5.31 13.64
N VAL A 503 -14.11 -4.64 14.63
CA VAL A 503 -14.82 -3.75 15.55
C VAL A 503 -15.41 -2.57 14.80
N GLU A 504 -14.66 -1.92 13.90
CA GLU A 504 -15.17 -0.82 13.08
C GLU A 504 -16.39 -1.25 12.25
N TYR A 505 -16.31 -2.45 11.65
CA TYR A 505 -17.42 -3.03 10.91
C TYR A 505 -18.66 -3.23 11.78
N TRP A 506 -18.52 -3.78 12.99
CA TRP A 506 -19.64 -4.01 13.90
C TRP A 506 -20.22 -2.75 14.49
N LEU A 507 -19.41 -1.70 14.71
CA LEU A 507 -19.93 -0.39 15.13
C LEU A 507 -20.84 0.20 14.04
N LYS A 508 -20.56 -0.06 12.76
CA LYS A 508 -21.40 0.33 11.62
C LYS A 508 -22.59 -0.62 11.41
N ASN A 509 -22.42 -1.91 11.71
CA ASN A 509 -23.39 -2.98 11.46
C ASN A 509 -23.63 -3.82 12.74
N PRO A 510 -24.25 -3.26 13.79
CA PRO A 510 -24.30 -3.90 15.11
C PRO A 510 -25.07 -5.22 15.12
N SER A 511 -26.06 -5.40 14.24
CA SER A 511 -26.81 -6.65 14.10
C SER A 511 -25.99 -7.81 13.54
N GLU A 512 -24.83 -7.52 12.95
CA GLU A 512 -23.93 -8.50 12.35
C GLU A 512 -22.73 -8.84 13.25
N ASN A 513 -22.72 -8.35 14.49
CA ASN A 513 -21.80 -8.83 15.51
C ASN A 513 -22.22 -10.24 15.93
N HIS A 514 -21.56 -11.24 15.36
CA HIS A 514 -21.68 -12.65 15.73
C HIS A 514 -20.37 -13.20 16.32
N GLY A 515 -19.44 -12.33 16.68
CA GLY A 515 -18.16 -12.73 17.27
C GLY A 515 -17.16 -13.34 16.28
N MET A 516 -16.23 -14.10 16.85
CA MET A 516 -14.99 -14.53 16.23
C MET A 516 -14.76 -16.01 16.44
N LEU A 517 -14.20 -16.68 15.44
CA LEU A 517 -13.71 -18.06 15.51
C LEU A 517 -12.19 -18.07 15.63
N LEU A 518 -11.66 -18.68 16.68
CA LEU A 518 -10.24 -18.97 16.84
C LEU A 518 -9.98 -20.43 16.43
N LYS A 519 -9.18 -20.61 15.37
CA LYS A 519 -8.87 -21.91 14.78
C LYS A 519 -7.36 -22.13 14.68
N GLY A 520 -6.87 -23.23 15.26
CA GLY A 520 -5.47 -23.62 15.21
C GLY A 520 -5.08 -24.38 13.94
N SER A 521 -3.90 -24.08 13.39
CA SER A 521 -3.21 -24.85 12.36
C SER A 521 -1.82 -25.28 12.85
N GLY A 522 -1.58 -26.59 12.85
CA GLY A 522 -0.35 -27.20 13.39
C GLY A 522 -0.67 -28.40 14.27
N SER A 523 0.39 -29.00 14.86
CA SER A 523 0.29 -30.25 15.63
C SER A 523 0.12 -30.07 17.14
N ALA A 524 0.24 -28.85 17.65
CA ALA A 524 0.12 -28.53 19.07
C ALA A 524 -1.34 -28.29 19.50
N SER A 525 -1.55 -28.24 20.82
CA SER A 525 -2.87 -28.04 21.44
C SER A 525 -2.76 -27.00 22.55
N TYR A 526 -3.78 -26.16 22.71
CA TYR A 526 -3.83 -25.13 23.73
C TYR A 526 -5.20 -25.07 24.42
N GLN A 527 -5.14 -24.83 25.74
CA GLN A 527 -6.28 -24.37 26.53
C GLN A 527 -6.17 -22.86 26.69
N LEU A 528 -7.28 -22.15 26.47
CA LEU A 528 -7.42 -20.72 26.75
C LEU A 528 -8.36 -20.53 27.93
N HIS A 529 -8.19 -19.45 28.69
CA HIS A 529 -9.15 -19.07 29.73
C HIS A 529 -10.49 -18.67 29.13
N THR A 530 -11.58 -19.01 29.82
CA THR A 530 -12.95 -18.62 29.49
C THR A 530 -13.32 -17.28 30.11
N SER A 531 -14.45 -16.73 29.70
CA SER A 531 -15.04 -15.51 30.26
C SER A 531 -15.46 -15.66 31.73
N GLU A 532 -15.60 -16.89 32.24
CA GLU A 532 -15.92 -17.20 33.64
C GLU A 532 -14.70 -17.50 34.50
N HIS A 533 -13.51 -17.60 33.91
CA HIS A 533 -12.28 -18.01 34.60
C HIS A 533 -11.97 -17.17 35.87
N ASP A 534 -11.38 -17.77 36.89
CA ASP A 534 -10.90 -17.08 38.10
C ASP A 534 -9.37 -17.25 38.21
N PRO A 535 -8.58 -16.16 38.30
CA PRO A 535 -8.96 -14.77 38.52
C PRO A 535 -9.49 -14.04 37.27
N ALA A 536 -10.38 -13.07 37.49
CA ALA A 536 -10.99 -12.27 36.42
C ALA A 536 -9.98 -11.55 35.52
N ALA A 537 -8.80 -11.19 36.05
CA ALA A 537 -7.73 -10.55 35.29
C ALA A 537 -7.21 -11.40 34.11
N SER A 538 -7.35 -12.73 34.19
CA SER A 538 -6.84 -13.66 33.17
C SER A 538 -7.89 -14.06 32.13
N ARG A 539 -9.12 -13.52 32.23
CA ARG A 539 -10.21 -13.76 31.27
C ARG A 539 -9.90 -13.10 29.92
N PRO A 540 -10.46 -13.60 28.80
CA PRO A 540 -10.42 -12.88 27.54
C PRO A 540 -10.91 -11.44 27.69
N LYS A 541 -10.22 -10.49 27.07
CA LYS A 541 -10.58 -9.06 27.10
C LYS A 541 -10.46 -8.44 25.71
N LEU A 542 -11.35 -7.51 25.43
CA LEU A 542 -11.31 -6.67 24.24
C LEU A 542 -10.94 -5.25 24.65
N GLU A 543 -9.77 -4.79 24.23
CA GLU A 543 -9.31 -3.42 24.41
C GLU A 543 -9.72 -2.58 23.19
N VAL A 544 -10.28 -1.41 23.42
CA VAL A 544 -10.76 -0.49 22.39
C VAL A 544 -10.19 0.89 22.67
N ILE A 545 -9.37 1.38 21.75
CA ILE A 545 -8.73 2.70 21.83
C ILE A 545 -9.44 3.61 20.83
N TYR A 546 -9.94 4.76 21.28
CA TYR A 546 -10.70 5.69 20.44
C TYR A 546 -10.61 7.14 20.92
N ILE A 547 -11.00 8.07 20.06
CA ILE A 547 -11.30 9.46 20.46
C ILE A 547 -12.79 9.74 20.27
N ILE A 548 -13.38 10.56 21.12
CA ILE A 548 -14.78 10.97 20.98
C ILE A 548 -14.86 11.94 19.79
N GLY A 549 -15.65 11.56 18.77
CA GLY A 549 -15.85 12.40 17.60
C GLY A 549 -16.77 13.58 17.92
N THR A 550 -16.51 14.74 17.33
CA THR A 550 -17.56 15.75 17.19
C THR A 550 -18.53 15.29 16.10
N PRO A 551 -19.87 15.37 16.29
CA PRO A 551 -20.81 14.92 15.28
C PRO A 551 -20.56 15.63 13.94
N SER A 552 -20.18 14.87 12.93
CA SER A 552 -20.06 15.36 11.55
C SER A 552 -21.47 15.56 10.99
N PRO A 553 -21.77 16.68 10.29
CA PRO A 553 -23.05 16.86 9.63
C PRO A 553 -23.23 15.74 8.59
N THR A 554 -24.24 14.89 8.80
CA THR A 554 -24.57 13.80 7.88
C THR A 554 -24.91 14.37 6.49
N PRO A 555 -24.21 13.99 5.41
CA PRO A 555 -24.61 14.38 4.07
C PRO A 555 -26.01 13.81 3.79
N THR A 556 -26.99 14.69 3.61
CA THR A 556 -28.34 14.28 3.21
C THR A 556 -28.25 13.73 1.79
N ARG A 557 -28.47 12.43 1.62
CA ARG A 557 -28.50 11.78 0.30
C ARG A 557 -29.51 12.51 -0.58
N THR A 558 -29.01 13.23 -1.58
CA THR A 558 -29.88 13.82 -2.62
C THR A 558 -30.47 12.65 -3.41
N ALA A 559 -31.81 12.58 -3.49
CA ALA A 559 -32.48 11.56 -4.28
C ALA A 559 -32.02 11.66 -5.75
N PRO A 560 -31.90 10.53 -6.47
CA PRO A 560 -31.52 10.54 -7.88
C PRO A 560 -32.50 11.41 -8.68
N PRO A 561 -32.05 12.09 -9.75
CA PRO A 561 -32.90 12.98 -10.54
C PRO A 561 -34.12 12.21 -11.04
N SER A 562 -35.29 12.66 -10.62
CA SER A 562 -36.57 12.18 -11.14
C SER A 562 -36.64 12.51 -12.64
N ALA A 563 -37.13 11.56 -13.44
CA ALA A 563 -37.25 11.69 -14.88
C ALA A 563 -37.95 13.01 -15.27
N THR A 564 -37.29 13.77 -16.14
CA THR A 564 -37.77 15.04 -16.69
C THR A 564 -39.18 14.91 -17.26
N PRO A 565 -40.21 15.59 -16.71
CA PRO A 565 -41.49 15.68 -17.38
C PRO A 565 -41.37 16.63 -18.57
N THR A 566 -41.83 16.16 -19.73
CA THR A 566 -41.87 16.90 -20.98
C THR A 566 -42.79 18.12 -20.85
N TRP A 567 -42.24 19.33 -20.99
CA TRP A 567 -43.01 20.58 -20.93
C TRP A 567 -43.92 20.73 -22.14
N THR A 568 -45.23 20.88 -21.89
CA THR A 568 -46.17 21.51 -22.84
C THR A 568 -46.36 22.96 -22.38
N PRO A 569 -46.19 23.98 -23.25
CA PRO A 569 -46.29 25.38 -22.84
C PRO A 569 -47.76 25.82 -22.79
N THR A 570 -48.20 26.34 -21.65
CA THR A 570 -49.45 27.11 -21.53
C THR A 570 -49.25 28.33 -20.64
N ALA A 571 -49.96 29.41 -21.00
CA ALA A 571 -49.67 30.82 -20.78
C ALA A 571 -49.54 31.33 -19.33
N THR A 572 -48.66 32.32 -19.23
CA THR A 572 -48.35 33.23 -18.12
C THR A 572 -49.57 33.95 -17.54
N GLN A 573 -49.66 34.02 -16.21
CA GLN A 573 -50.28 35.15 -15.51
C GLN A 573 -49.32 35.70 -14.44
N THR A 574 -49.15 37.01 -14.52
CA THR A 574 -48.32 37.87 -13.67
C THR A 574 -48.97 38.10 -12.31
N ALA A 575 -48.19 38.07 -11.23
CA ALA A 575 -48.59 38.63 -9.94
C ALA A 575 -47.45 39.45 -9.30
N THR A 576 -47.68 40.77 -9.36
CA THR A 576 -47.34 41.91 -8.49
C THR A 576 -46.45 41.69 -7.25
N VAL A 577 -45.39 42.50 -7.17
CA VAL A 577 -44.53 42.71 -5.99
C VAL A 577 -45.13 43.80 -5.08
N THR A 578 -45.10 43.64 -3.76
CA THR A 578 -45.38 44.72 -2.79
C THR A 578 -44.32 44.66 -1.66
N PRO A 579 -43.71 45.80 -1.24
CA PRO A 579 -42.65 45.83 -0.22
C PRO A 579 -43.15 46.20 1.19
N THR A 580 -42.22 46.22 2.18
CA THR A 580 -42.17 47.04 3.43
C THR A 580 -42.31 46.22 4.75
N PRO A 581 -41.78 46.63 5.96
CA PRO A 581 -40.53 47.30 6.37
C PRO A 581 -39.74 46.58 7.53
N THR A 582 -38.57 47.13 7.85
CA THR A 582 -37.72 46.91 9.05
C THR A 582 -38.25 47.56 10.33
N VAL A 583 -38.03 46.96 11.51
CA VAL A 583 -37.92 47.67 12.81
C VAL A 583 -36.80 47.07 13.68
N THR A 584 -35.97 47.95 14.22
CA THR A 584 -34.93 47.78 15.25
C THR A 584 -35.50 48.18 16.60
N GLU A 585 -35.14 47.50 17.71
CA GLU A 585 -35.00 48.13 19.03
C GLU A 585 -33.92 47.45 19.89
N THR A 586 -33.28 48.26 20.73
CA THR A 586 -32.31 47.95 21.80
C THR A 586 -32.91 48.45 23.12
N PRO A 587 -32.58 47.85 24.27
CA PRO A 587 -32.31 48.68 25.45
C PRO A 587 -31.10 48.22 26.31
N VAL A 588 -30.68 49.10 27.22
CA VAL A 588 -29.36 49.18 27.89
C VAL A 588 -29.48 49.32 29.44
N PHE A 589 -28.41 48.92 30.17
CA PHE A 589 -27.97 49.21 31.57
C PHE A 589 -28.82 48.66 32.75
N SER A 590 -28.34 48.28 33.96
CA SER A 590 -27.18 48.62 34.83
C SER A 590 -27.04 47.62 36.04
N PRO A 591 -26.00 47.67 36.92
CA PRO A 591 -25.56 46.58 37.82
C PRO A 591 -25.79 46.78 39.34
N THR A 592 -25.62 45.73 40.18
CA THR A 592 -25.16 45.78 41.60
C THR A 592 -24.77 44.37 42.16
N PRO A 593 -24.09 44.20 43.32
CA PRO A 593 -22.86 43.38 43.48
C PRO A 593 -23.04 42.16 44.40
N THR A 594 -22.06 41.25 44.54
CA THR A 594 -21.79 40.49 45.80
C THR A 594 -20.39 39.84 45.83
N GLN A 595 -19.59 40.33 46.77
CA GLN A 595 -18.56 39.75 47.65
C GLN A 595 -17.63 38.59 47.25
N THR A 596 -16.33 38.91 47.33
CA THR A 596 -15.13 38.07 47.45
C THR A 596 -14.95 37.54 48.88
N PRO A 597 -14.45 36.31 49.10
CA PRO A 597 -13.75 35.96 50.33
C PRO A 597 -12.22 36.11 50.16
N THR A 598 -11.65 36.98 51.00
CA THR A 598 -10.21 37.14 51.23
C THR A 598 -9.78 36.21 52.36
N TRP A 599 -8.67 35.48 52.20
CA TRP A 599 -7.97 34.84 53.32
C TRP A 599 -6.59 35.48 53.52
N THR A 600 -6.39 35.96 54.74
CA THR A 600 -5.22 36.66 55.29
C THR A 600 -4.18 35.65 55.79
N PRO A 601 -2.85 35.94 55.75
CA PRO A 601 -1.80 35.01 56.16
C PRO A 601 -1.58 35.02 57.68
N THR A 602 -1.11 33.91 58.28
CA THR A 602 -0.51 33.91 59.63
C THR A 602 0.61 32.87 59.80
N ALA A 603 1.69 33.38 60.40
CA ALA A 603 2.98 32.89 60.90
C ALA A 603 3.39 31.39 60.97
N THR A 604 4.62 31.21 60.44
CA THR A 604 5.74 30.29 60.69
C THR A 604 5.83 29.49 62.01
N ARG A 605 6.29 28.23 61.89
CA ARG A 605 7.32 27.66 62.79
C ARG A 605 8.45 26.96 62.01
N THR A 606 9.65 27.22 62.51
CA THR A 606 11.01 26.87 62.09
C THR A 606 11.28 25.37 61.95
N ALA A 607 12.04 24.98 60.92
CA ALA A 607 12.70 23.67 60.81
C ALA A 607 14.22 23.81 61.00
N THR A 608 14.77 22.86 61.76
CA THR A 608 16.15 22.71 62.23
C THR A 608 17.12 22.33 61.10
N ARG A 609 18.40 22.72 61.25
CA ARG A 609 19.52 22.42 60.34
C ARG A 609 19.94 20.94 60.35
N THR A 610 20.27 20.40 59.17
CA THR A 610 20.98 19.11 58.95
C THR A 610 21.95 19.30 57.77
N PRO A 611 23.17 18.70 57.77
CA PRO A 611 24.36 19.30 57.14
C PRO A 611 24.52 19.06 55.63
N THR A 612 25.31 19.94 55.06
CA THR A 612 25.80 20.04 53.67
C THR A 612 26.47 18.75 53.16
N PRO A 613 26.07 18.21 51.98
CA PRO A 613 26.93 17.34 51.19
C PRO A 613 27.89 18.18 50.33
N THR A 614 29.14 17.75 50.36
CA THR A 614 30.35 18.31 49.77
C THR A 614 30.28 18.43 48.24
N TRP A 615 30.89 19.48 47.69
CA TRP A 615 31.04 19.69 46.24
C TRP A 615 31.75 18.51 45.56
N THR A 616 31.06 17.86 44.62
CA THR A 616 31.67 16.97 43.61
C THR A 616 32.09 17.83 42.43
N ALA A 617 33.29 17.57 41.87
CA ALA A 617 33.87 18.36 40.79
C ALA A 617 32.92 18.49 39.58
N THR A 618 32.75 19.73 39.12
CA THR A 618 32.10 20.09 37.85
C THR A 618 32.71 19.25 36.71
N PRO A 619 31.91 18.51 35.91
CA PRO A 619 32.44 17.92 34.69
C PRO A 619 32.94 19.05 33.80
N THR A 620 34.19 18.93 33.35
CA THR A 620 34.79 19.77 32.32
C THR A 620 33.81 19.93 31.15
N PRO A 621 33.54 21.14 30.64
CA PRO A 621 32.66 21.31 29.49
C PRO A 621 33.17 20.44 28.33
N THR A 622 32.32 19.55 27.84
CA THR A 622 32.55 18.77 26.63
C THR A 622 32.81 19.77 25.51
N ARG A 623 34.00 19.75 24.93
CA ARG A 623 34.39 20.68 23.87
C ARG A 623 33.49 20.42 22.64
N ASN A 624 32.67 21.40 22.26
CA ASN A 624 31.84 21.39 21.05
C ASN A 624 32.74 21.62 19.83
N ASP A 625 33.31 20.59 19.22
CA ASP A 625 34.28 20.75 18.12
C ASP A 625 33.88 20.11 16.79
N TYR A 626 32.77 19.38 16.73
CA TYR A 626 32.43 18.65 15.51
C TYR A 626 31.56 19.47 14.57
N ALA A 627 31.64 19.14 13.29
CA ALA A 627 30.87 19.81 12.27
C ALA A 627 30.23 18.83 11.28
N ILE A 628 29.09 19.25 10.77
CA ILE A 628 28.44 18.66 9.60
C ILE A 628 28.40 19.71 8.50
N PHE A 629 28.85 19.37 7.30
CA PHE A 629 28.89 20.30 6.18
C PHE A 629 28.60 19.59 4.85
N GLY A 630 28.43 20.37 3.79
CA GLY A 630 28.28 19.80 2.44
C GLY A 630 27.84 20.83 1.42
N THR A 631 27.43 20.34 0.26
CA THR A 631 27.03 21.10 -0.91
C THR A 631 25.68 20.58 -1.44
N VAL A 632 24.82 21.52 -1.87
CA VAL A 632 23.65 21.23 -2.68
C VAL A 632 23.96 21.54 -4.15
N TYR A 633 23.77 20.57 -5.04
CA TYR A 633 24.16 20.67 -6.45
C TYR A 633 23.13 20.02 -7.40
N GLU A 634 23.24 20.36 -8.68
CA GLU A 634 22.46 19.81 -9.79
C GLU A 634 23.18 18.61 -10.41
N ASP A 635 22.64 17.41 -10.25
CA ASP A 635 23.18 16.20 -10.89
C ASP A 635 22.72 16.17 -12.36
N LEU A 636 23.63 16.54 -13.27
CA LEU A 636 23.29 16.70 -14.69
C LEU A 636 23.41 15.38 -15.45
N ASN A 637 24.29 14.50 -15.00
CA ASN A 637 24.64 13.27 -15.72
C ASN A 637 24.01 12.02 -15.09
N GLY A 638 23.35 12.16 -13.93
CA GLY A 638 22.66 11.11 -13.20
C GLY A 638 23.60 10.08 -12.58
N ASN A 639 24.85 10.45 -12.30
CA ASN A 639 25.84 9.51 -11.75
C ASN A 639 25.96 9.56 -10.23
N HIS A 640 25.19 10.43 -9.58
CA HIS A 640 25.07 10.57 -8.13
C HIS A 640 26.37 11.02 -7.42
N ALA A 641 27.34 11.54 -8.17
CA ALA A 641 28.57 12.12 -7.66
C ALA A 641 28.61 13.61 -8.02
N PHE A 642 29.16 14.43 -7.12
CA PHE A 642 29.35 15.85 -7.45
C PHE A 642 30.55 16.01 -8.37
N ASP A 643 30.29 16.22 -9.65
CA ASP A 643 31.30 16.28 -10.70
C ASP A 643 31.72 17.71 -11.08
N ALA A 644 32.90 17.80 -11.70
CA ALA A 644 33.36 19.04 -12.30
C ALA A 644 32.42 19.50 -13.44
N GLY A 645 31.73 20.61 -13.23
CA GLY A 645 30.79 21.19 -14.20
C GLY A 645 29.33 21.16 -13.75
N GLU A 646 29.03 20.52 -12.62
CA GLU A 646 27.69 20.48 -12.06
C GLU A 646 27.34 21.78 -11.31
N PRO A 647 26.22 22.44 -11.66
CA PRO A 647 25.81 23.67 -11.01
C PRO A 647 25.56 23.49 -9.51
N ARG A 648 26.06 24.41 -8.70
CA ARG A 648 25.73 24.51 -7.28
C ARG A 648 24.39 25.23 -7.10
N VAL A 649 23.60 24.85 -6.09
CA VAL A 649 22.25 25.40 -5.86
C VAL A 649 22.23 26.29 -4.60
N PRO A 650 22.25 27.63 -4.75
CA PRO A 650 22.17 28.56 -3.64
C PRO A 650 20.74 28.73 -3.09
N GLY A 651 20.61 29.23 -1.86
CA GLY A 651 19.32 29.57 -1.23
C GLY A 651 18.47 28.36 -0.80
N VAL A 652 19.05 27.16 -0.76
CA VAL A 652 18.38 25.96 -0.25
C VAL A 652 18.44 25.98 1.28
N SER A 653 17.29 25.88 1.94
CA SER A 653 17.22 25.79 3.40
C SER A 653 17.64 24.39 3.83
N VAL A 654 18.70 24.30 4.62
CA VAL A 654 19.20 23.06 5.24
C VAL A 654 18.99 23.14 6.75
N ARG A 655 18.30 22.15 7.31
CA ARG A 655 17.96 22.05 8.73
C ARG A 655 18.73 20.90 9.37
N LEU A 656 19.26 21.15 10.57
CA LEU A 656 19.85 20.17 11.45
C LEU A 656 18.86 19.83 12.58
N VAL A 657 18.61 18.55 12.79
CA VAL A 657 17.73 18.02 13.83
C VAL A 657 18.55 17.14 14.77
N HIS A 658 18.37 17.30 16.07
CA HIS A 658 19.01 16.50 17.12
C HIS A 658 17.97 16.18 18.19
N ASN A 659 17.91 14.92 18.66
CA ASN A 659 16.90 14.44 19.62
C ASN A 659 15.46 14.86 19.23
N SER A 660 15.13 14.70 17.96
CA SER A 660 13.80 15.01 17.39
C SER A 660 13.38 16.49 17.50
N GLN A 661 14.32 17.40 17.74
CA GLN A 661 14.10 18.86 17.70
C GLN A 661 15.03 19.53 16.69
N GLU A 662 14.55 20.61 16.05
CA GLU A 662 15.38 21.44 15.19
C GLU A 662 16.49 22.10 16.02
N ALA A 663 17.73 21.66 15.79
CA ALA A 663 18.91 22.15 16.48
C ALA A 663 19.48 23.41 15.82
N ALA A 664 19.43 23.48 14.47
CA ALA A 664 19.91 24.63 13.70
C ALA A 664 19.33 24.64 12.28
N ARG A 665 19.42 25.79 11.61
CA ARG A 665 19.09 25.95 10.19
C ARG A 665 20.02 26.94 9.51
N VAL A 666 20.41 26.63 8.29
CA VAL A 666 21.24 27.49 7.43
C VAL A 666 20.70 27.48 6.00
N GLU A 667 20.96 28.53 5.24
CA GLU A 667 20.72 28.53 3.78
C GLU A 667 22.03 28.28 3.05
N THR A 668 21.97 27.57 1.92
CA THR A 668 23.16 27.37 1.10
C THR A 668 23.67 28.69 0.52
N GLY A 669 24.98 28.90 0.61
CA GLY A 669 25.63 30.09 0.04
C GLY A 669 25.61 30.11 -1.49
N ALA A 670 26.18 31.15 -2.10
CA ALA A 670 26.27 31.31 -3.56
C ALA A 670 26.91 30.09 -4.27
N GLU A 671 27.77 29.35 -3.56
CA GLU A 671 28.43 28.12 -4.01
C GLU A 671 27.72 26.84 -3.56
N GLY A 672 26.43 26.90 -3.17
CA GLY A 672 25.64 25.75 -2.75
C GLY A 672 26.07 25.11 -1.42
N GLY A 673 27.11 25.64 -0.76
CA GLY A 673 27.66 25.08 0.47
C GLY A 673 26.86 25.43 1.72
N TYR A 674 26.84 24.53 2.70
CA TYR A 674 26.27 24.72 4.03
C TYR A 674 27.16 24.09 5.12
N ARG A 675 27.05 24.58 6.36
CA ARG A 675 27.82 24.07 7.52
C ARG A 675 27.10 24.29 8.84
N PHE A 676 27.12 23.28 9.70
CA PHE A 676 26.79 23.33 11.13
C PHE A 676 28.06 23.01 11.93
N GLY A 677 28.49 23.92 12.79
CA GLY A 677 29.65 23.74 13.68
C GLY A 677 29.23 23.57 15.13
N ASP A 678 30.22 23.45 16.02
CA ASP A 678 30.06 23.38 17.48
C ASP A 678 29.10 22.27 17.93
N LEU A 679 29.13 21.13 17.23
CA LEU A 679 28.27 19.99 17.52
C LEU A 679 28.88 19.12 18.63
N VAL A 680 28.03 18.67 19.54
CA VAL A 680 28.39 17.62 20.51
C VAL A 680 28.45 16.27 19.82
N SER A 681 29.16 15.31 20.41
CA SER A 681 29.09 13.93 19.95
C SER A 681 27.64 13.44 20.00
N GLY A 682 27.14 12.92 18.89
CA GLY A 682 25.75 12.50 18.80
C GLY A 682 25.29 12.28 17.36
N GLN A 683 24.09 11.73 17.26
CA GLN A 683 23.41 11.55 15.98
C GLN A 683 22.63 12.82 15.64
N TYR A 684 22.75 13.23 14.39
CA TYR A 684 22.05 14.37 13.83
C TYR A 684 21.38 13.96 12.53
N PHE A 685 20.28 14.64 12.21
CA PHE A 685 19.59 14.50 10.94
C PHE A 685 19.63 15.82 10.19
N VAL A 686 20.15 15.79 8.96
CA VAL A 686 20.26 16.95 8.09
C VAL A 686 19.20 16.85 7.01
N ILE A 687 18.41 17.90 6.81
CA ILE A 687 17.31 17.93 5.83
C ILE A 687 17.47 19.15 4.95
N ALA A 688 17.58 18.97 3.63
CA ALA A 688 17.52 20.06 2.66
C ALA A 688 16.10 20.26 2.12
N SER A 689 15.77 21.50 1.78
CA SER A 689 14.51 21.83 1.11
C SER A 689 14.56 21.55 -0.39
N LEU A 690 13.43 21.23 -1.02
CA LEU A 690 13.31 21.25 -2.48
C LEU A 690 13.01 22.70 -2.96
N PRO A 691 13.95 23.38 -3.63
CA PRO A 691 13.70 24.73 -4.17
C PRO A 691 12.76 24.70 -5.39
N LEU A 692 12.05 25.80 -5.61
CA LEU A 692 11.14 25.96 -6.76
C LEU A 692 11.92 25.85 -8.08
N GLY A 693 11.38 25.09 -9.04
CA GLY A 693 12.03 24.84 -10.33
C GLY A 693 12.96 23.63 -10.35
N TYR A 694 12.98 22.84 -9.27
CA TYR A 694 13.77 21.61 -9.14
C TYR A 694 12.89 20.41 -8.80
N THR A 695 13.34 19.23 -9.19
CA THR A 695 12.90 17.93 -8.67
C THR A 695 13.98 17.32 -7.80
N VAL A 696 13.57 16.46 -6.88
CA VAL A 696 14.51 15.65 -6.11
C VAL A 696 15.19 14.65 -7.03
N ASP A 697 16.50 14.49 -6.89
CA ASP A 697 17.26 13.41 -7.50
C ASP A 697 17.95 12.64 -6.38
N GLY A 698 17.25 11.69 -5.74
CA GLY A 698 17.74 10.96 -4.56
C GLY A 698 17.11 11.39 -3.24
N SER A 699 17.91 11.49 -2.17
CA SER A 699 17.43 11.84 -0.82
C SER A 699 17.74 13.29 -0.48
N LEU A 700 16.77 14.01 0.11
CA LEU A 700 16.98 15.32 0.73
C LEU A 700 17.20 15.25 2.25
N GLY A 701 17.39 14.05 2.81
CA GLY A 701 17.67 13.84 4.23
C GLY A 701 18.83 12.87 4.47
N ALA A 702 19.70 13.18 5.43
CA ALA A 702 20.85 12.36 5.79
C ALA A 702 21.03 12.25 7.32
N THR A 703 21.29 11.04 7.80
CA THR A 703 21.57 10.77 9.23
C THR A 703 23.07 10.63 9.43
N LEU A 704 23.64 11.41 10.35
CA LEU A 704 25.08 11.47 10.57
C LEU A 704 25.41 11.36 12.06
N TYR A 705 26.39 10.52 12.39
CA TYR A 705 26.99 10.48 13.72
C TYR A 705 28.33 11.25 13.71
N VAL A 706 28.44 12.25 14.56
CA VAL A 706 29.70 12.95 14.87
C VAL A 706 30.16 12.52 16.28
N PRO A 707 31.45 12.29 16.55
CA PRO A 707 32.62 12.38 15.65
C PRO A 707 32.77 11.25 14.61
N PRO A 708 33.66 11.43 13.60
CA PRO A 708 34.39 12.67 13.25
C PRO A 708 33.46 13.69 12.58
N ASP A 709 33.98 14.83 12.11
CA ASP A 709 33.26 15.70 11.19
C ASP A 709 32.69 14.91 10.01
N ARG A 710 31.49 15.29 9.56
CA ARG A 710 30.78 14.58 8.49
C ARG A 710 30.43 15.50 7.34
N GLU A 711 30.65 15.01 6.13
CA GLU A 711 30.18 15.63 4.91
C GLU A 711 28.91 14.92 4.41
N THR A 712 27.89 15.66 4.00
CA THR A 712 26.76 15.10 3.26
C THR A 712 26.24 16.08 2.21
N ASN A 713 26.08 15.61 0.98
CA ASN A 713 25.71 16.43 -0.15
C ASN A 713 24.28 16.10 -0.60
N PHE A 714 23.51 17.11 -1.01
CA PHE A 714 22.15 16.93 -1.50
C PHE A 714 22.09 17.23 -3.00
N ARG A 715 21.39 16.37 -3.73
CA ARG A 715 21.34 16.38 -5.19
C ARG A 715 19.93 16.73 -5.66
N LEU A 716 19.87 17.59 -6.65
CA LEU A 716 18.65 18.12 -7.25
C LEU A 716 18.74 18.02 -8.77
N ARG A 717 17.60 18.11 -9.44
CA ARG A 717 17.55 18.20 -10.90
C ARG A 717 16.64 19.34 -11.34
N ARG A 718 17.12 20.20 -12.21
CA ARG A 718 16.33 21.36 -12.66
C ARG A 718 15.20 20.90 -13.58
N LEU A 719 13.98 21.37 -13.30
CA LEU A 719 12.83 21.16 -14.18
C LEU A 719 13.10 21.82 -15.54
N PRO A 720 12.76 21.17 -16.67
CA PRO A 720 12.94 21.76 -17.99
C PRO A 720 12.17 23.08 -18.07
N THR A 721 12.88 24.18 -18.30
CA THR A 721 12.25 25.48 -18.57
C THR A 721 11.63 25.39 -19.97
N ALA A 722 10.33 25.67 -20.09
CA ALA A 722 9.68 25.73 -21.40
C ALA A 722 10.44 26.73 -22.29
N THR A 723 11.07 26.24 -23.35
CA THR A 723 11.63 27.10 -24.40
C THR A 723 10.50 28.00 -24.91
N PRO A 724 10.65 29.34 -24.90
CA PRO A 724 9.59 30.20 -25.40
C PRO A 724 9.28 29.82 -26.84
N THR A 725 8.05 29.37 -27.08
CA THR A 725 7.57 29.05 -28.42
C THR A 725 7.66 30.33 -29.25
N SER A 726 8.43 30.31 -30.35
CA SER A 726 8.51 31.44 -31.26
C SER A 726 7.10 31.82 -31.70
N THR A 727 6.71 33.07 -31.45
CA THR A 727 5.48 33.66 -31.98
C THR A 727 5.43 33.44 -33.49
N ALA A 728 4.44 32.68 -33.95
CA ALA A 728 4.24 32.43 -35.37
C ALA A 728 4.08 33.77 -36.10
N THR A 729 4.96 34.04 -37.06
CA THR A 729 4.80 35.15 -38.00
C THR A 729 3.67 34.79 -38.95
N ALA A 730 2.70 35.69 -39.09
CA ALA A 730 1.54 35.50 -39.96
C ALA A 730 1.98 35.32 -41.43
N THR A 731 1.67 34.17 -42.01
CA THR A 731 1.84 33.93 -43.45
C THR A 731 0.60 34.41 -44.19
N VAL A 732 0.83 35.34 -45.11
CA VAL A 732 -0.16 35.94 -46.02
C VAL A 732 -0.72 34.88 -46.97
N THR A 733 -2.04 34.92 -47.16
CA THR A 733 -2.84 34.13 -48.10
C THR A 733 -2.40 34.35 -49.55
N ALA A 734 -2.22 33.26 -50.31
CA ALA A 734 -2.13 33.30 -51.77
C ALA A 734 -3.08 32.27 -52.39
N THR A 735 -3.69 32.72 -53.48
CA THR A 735 -4.89 32.28 -54.20
C THR A 735 -4.71 30.98 -55.00
N ALA A 736 -5.84 30.35 -55.36
CA ALA A 736 -5.98 29.02 -55.96
C ALA A 736 -5.64 28.88 -57.47
N GLU A 737 -5.27 27.62 -57.81
CA GLU A 737 -5.40 26.83 -59.06
C GLU A 737 -4.62 27.19 -60.35
N PRO A 738 -4.39 26.24 -61.31
CA PRO A 738 -5.04 24.92 -61.48
C PRO A 738 -4.16 23.66 -61.73
N THR A 739 -4.83 22.54 -61.48
CA THR A 739 -4.69 21.12 -61.86
C THR A 739 -3.84 20.74 -63.09
N GLU A 740 -2.94 19.76 -62.92
CA GLU A 740 -2.51 18.86 -64.01
C GLU A 740 -2.48 17.37 -63.60
N THR A 741 -3.02 16.58 -64.51
CA THR A 741 -3.33 15.16 -64.54
C THR A 741 -2.08 14.26 -64.50
N ARG A 742 -2.13 13.14 -63.76
CA ARG A 742 -1.14 12.04 -63.88
C ARG A 742 -1.79 10.73 -64.33
N THR A 743 -1.25 10.20 -65.42
CA THR A 743 -1.60 8.98 -66.16
C THR A 743 -1.17 7.70 -65.42
N PRO A 744 -1.89 6.56 -65.54
CA PRO A 744 -1.55 5.29 -64.87
C PRO A 744 -0.50 4.45 -65.62
N LYS A 745 0.31 3.69 -64.88
CA LYS A 745 1.31 2.72 -65.38
C LYS A 745 0.77 1.27 -65.26
N PRO A 746 1.05 0.37 -66.22
CA PRO A 746 0.11 -0.70 -66.60
C PRO A 746 0.25 -2.03 -65.85
N THR A 747 -0.87 -2.75 -65.89
CA THR A 747 -1.14 -4.16 -65.57
C THR A 747 -0.26 -5.15 -66.34
N GLY A 748 0.28 -6.14 -65.64
CA GLY A 748 0.78 -7.41 -66.19
C GLY A 748 0.12 -8.57 -65.44
N THR A 749 -0.58 -9.41 -66.20
CA THR A 749 -1.33 -10.61 -65.78
C THR A 749 -0.47 -11.86 -65.87
N GLU A 750 -0.38 -12.65 -64.80
CA GLU A 750 -0.24 -14.11 -64.88
C GLU A 750 -1.05 -14.75 -63.72
N THR A 751 -1.88 -15.74 -64.06
CA THR A 751 -2.77 -16.51 -63.16
C THR A 751 -2.26 -17.98 -63.06
N PRO A 752 -2.81 -18.86 -62.21
CA PRO A 752 -2.04 -19.55 -61.17
C PRO A 752 -1.96 -21.07 -61.36
N THR A 753 -0.98 -21.73 -60.73
CA THR A 753 -1.03 -23.18 -60.49
C THR A 753 -0.35 -23.55 -59.16
N GLY A 754 -1.09 -24.24 -58.29
CA GLY A 754 -0.56 -25.39 -57.56
C GLY A 754 -0.16 -25.23 -56.09
N THR A 755 -1.11 -25.55 -55.19
CA THR A 755 -1.00 -26.53 -54.08
C THR A 755 -0.03 -26.31 -52.91
N VAL A 756 -0.64 -26.10 -51.73
CA VAL A 756 -0.37 -26.61 -50.35
C VAL A 756 1.05 -27.10 -50.00
N GLY A 757 1.63 -26.52 -48.94
CA GLY A 757 2.71 -27.13 -48.16
C GLY A 757 3.14 -26.29 -46.95
N TYR A 758 2.74 -26.71 -45.75
CA TYR A 758 3.33 -26.27 -44.47
C TYR A 758 4.74 -26.84 -44.32
N PRO A 759 5.76 -26.08 -43.90
CA PRO A 759 7.02 -26.68 -43.48
C PRO A 759 6.99 -27.04 -41.99
N VAL A 760 6.89 -28.34 -41.75
CA VAL A 760 7.40 -29.03 -40.56
C VAL A 760 8.93 -28.94 -40.59
N TYR A 761 9.57 -28.57 -39.47
CA TYR A 761 11.01 -28.83 -39.28
C TYR A 761 11.25 -29.57 -37.96
N LEU A 762 11.61 -30.84 -38.11
CA LEU A 762 12.22 -31.71 -37.12
C LEU A 762 13.76 -31.58 -37.17
N PRO A 763 14.47 -31.99 -36.11
CA PRO A 763 15.84 -31.56 -35.80
C PRO A 763 16.91 -32.38 -36.54
N ILE A 764 18.09 -31.78 -36.74
CA ILE A 764 19.30 -32.51 -37.13
C ILE A 764 20.34 -32.35 -36.02
N LEU A 765 20.69 -33.50 -35.43
CA LEU A 765 21.86 -33.75 -34.62
C LEU A 765 23.10 -33.93 -35.51
N GLY A 766 24.26 -33.50 -35.01
CA GLY A 766 25.58 -34.07 -35.34
C GLY A 766 26.50 -33.18 -36.20
N ASN A 767 27.49 -32.53 -35.59
CA ASN A 767 28.76 -33.17 -35.20
C ASN A 767 29.45 -32.37 -34.08
#